data_AF-A0A0A1U7C6-F1
#
_entry.id   AF-A0A0A1U7C6-F1
#
_cell.length_a   1.000
_cell.length_b   1.000
_cell.length_c   1.000
_cell.angle_alpha   90.00
_cell.angle_beta   90.00
_cell.angle_gamma   90.00
#
_symmetry.space_group_name_H-M   'P 1'
#
loop_
_entity.id
_entity.type
_entity.pdbx_description
1 polymer ?
#
loop_
_entity_poly.entity_id
_entity_poly.type
_entity_poly.pdbx_seq_one_letter_code
_entity_poly.pdbx_strand_id
1 'polypeptide(L)'
;MEDVSTLILNNPYRDFKAEDVLQSLRSDVSKSKISALTKIITAELNGDHHPELLMEVIRMAMPCPEHQIKRLVLIYLESIQKTENGQLKPELILAINGLLQDLNHPNEYIRGVTLKFLCHVSERGILQPLVNAVVDNMTHKHVYVRKAAANEEKDSSARVCIFSVLTQTLPEFALKFLVSIAQQITTFSELFVMTVLKFIRLIQKSTPAYKGKYTEILSALLTGSSDMVRYEAASLFPMVTGNAHAVVKSVETLVDVICATSDVNVKITGVQRIKQIANKYKKVVKGNCVAQLLRMLTINAVRGDVLSMVIGMIAPRNAGEIASALKKESVRENNEYVINVISALKKCKEVNENIEIDEVMFEALKEPELAKEVLGYIETRLRGANKKSTIEKLLELISEVKESKTMRSVIWMICEYAEDKENVLETLKELIVEKKVEEQFVEQTQETEPQIEEKKATNSSTSVILADGSYGSATSNITETQEQLVNEFSISGLKELVNQLDGMVISVIAGGVIKLVLKTTGATGNKMRAKALQIIIEILKVEKQSSKKLPEDVRERVKLAIGILSGKGENVVEMSEKIEKEITAEMQNKTKISDKTETTQIDEKIRYELFSTNDDEEVEDVTSRIEQIKESRKLERLNNIVQLTGYSDPFYIEAVVTVTHFDITLDCLVINQTPSTLQNINIELIPHGGMSVKTKPAPVTLGPGDFVRVTLGVKVDATTVGVISGYVNYDISDKNVTHHALDANLILNELRIEYLDQMTPCPCDREVYQKKWMEYEWENKIPIDTELTDLKEYAFLVSSIAKLQCITPTVMFCDSIGFLSANFYAKNLFDEDALVNISAEAVNGKISGWIRIRSKTQSLAINLGDRIVANQKKVAPK
;
A
#
# COMPACT_ATOMS: atom_id res chain seq x y z
N MET A 1 -10.47 2.06 -26.61
CA MET A 1 -10.99 3.26 -27.31
C MET A 1 -12.36 2.84 -27.79
N GLU A 2 -13.39 3.54 -27.32
CA GLU A 2 -14.77 3.29 -27.72
C GLU A 2 -14.90 3.54 -29.23
N ASP A 3 -15.55 2.59 -29.91
CA ASP A 3 -15.85 2.61 -31.33
C ASP A 3 -16.74 3.80 -31.67
N VAL A 4 -16.12 4.91 -32.07
CA VAL A 4 -16.83 6.01 -32.75
C VAL A 4 -16.92 5.65 -34.23
N SER A 5 -17.73 4.65 -34.57
CA SER A 5 -18.11 4.40 -35.96
C SER A 5 -19.27 5.34 -36.31
N THR A 6 -18.96 6.44 -37.00
CA THR A 6 -19.98 7.27 -37.64
C THR A 6 -20.70 6.47 -38.73
N LEU A 7 -21.87 5.93 -38.42
CA LEU A 7 -22.77 5.30 -39.38
C LEU A 7 -23.22 6.35 -40.42
N ILE A 8 -22.82 6.16 -41.68
CA ILE A 8 -23.34 6.96 -42.80
C ILE A 8 -24.77 6.49 -43.08
N LEU A 9 -25.74 7.17 -42.47
CA LEU A 9 -27.18 6.81 -42.46
C LEU A 9 -27.89 6.88 -43.83
N ASN A 10 -27.22 7.29 -44.91
CA ASN A 10 -27.78 7.34 -46.26
C ASN A 10 -26.73 6.90 -47.30
N ASN A 11 -26.45 5.60 -47.37
CA ASN A 11 -25.52 5.05 -48.35
C ASN A 11 -26.29 4.32 -49.49
N PRO A 12 -26.28 4.84 -50.74
CA PRO A 12 -26.91 4.17 -51.89
C PRO A 12 -26.16 2.90 -52.33
N TYR A 13 -25.08 2.52 -51.65
CA TYR A 13 -24.23 1.38 -51.96
C TYR A 13 -24.31 0.25 -50.92
N ARG A 14 -25.37 0.21 -50.10
CA ARG A 14 -25.53 -0.79 -49.04
C ARG A 14 -25.88 -2.20 -49.56
N ASP A 15 -26.57 -2.29 -50.69
CA ASP A 15 -26.96 -3.56 -51.31
C ASP A 15 -26.29 -3.70 -52.68
N PHE A 16 -25.06 -4.24 -52.73
CA PHE A 16 -24.47 -4.73 -53.98
C PHE A 16 -24.17 -6.22 -53.87
N LYS A 17 -24.43 -6.96 -54.95
CA LYS A 17 -23.96 -8.34 -55.05
C LYS A 17 -22.46 -8.33 -55.32
N ALA A 18 -21.71 -9.19 -54.62
CA ALA A 18 -20.27 -9.35 -54.84
C ALA A 18 -19.93 -9.68 -56.31
N GLU A 19 -20.81 -10.41 -57.00
CA GLU A 19 -20.70 -10.77 -58.42
C GLU A 19 -20.69 -9.55 -59.36
N ASP A 20 -21.54 -8.54 -59.11
CA ASP A 20 -21.63 -7.33 -59.94
C ASP A 20 -20.36 -6.47 -59.84
N VAL A 21 -19.76 -6.46 -58.64
CA VAL A 21 -18.50 -5.78 -58.37
C VAL A 21 -17.32 -6.53 -58.96
N LEU A 22 -17.31 -7.86 -58.91
CA LEU A 22 -16.32 -8.69 -59.59
C LEU A 22 -16.34 -8.47 -61.11
N GLN A 23 -17.53 -8.42 -61.73
CA GLN A 23 -17.66 -8.14 -63.15
C GLN A 23 -17.17 -6.73 -63.51
N SER A 24 -17.44 -5.75 -62.64
CA SER A 24 -16.97 -4.37 -62.80
C SER A 24 -15.46 -4.23 -62.65
N LEU A 25 -14.82 -4.98 -61.74
CA LEU A 25 -13.37 -5.02 -61.55
C LEU A 25 -12.63 -5.72 -62.70
N ARG A 26 -13.26 -6.71 -63.33
CA ARG A 26 -12.73 -7.43 -64.51
C ARG A 26 -12.84 -6.64 -65.80
N SER A 27 -13.71 -5.63 -65.85
CA SER A 27 -13.82 -4.76 -67.02
C SER A 27 -12.57 -3.90 -67.22
N ASP A 28 -12.14 -3.71 -68.47
CA ASP A 28 -10.96 -2.88 -68.80
C ASP A 28 -11.21 -1.37 -68.65
N VAL A 29 -12.43 -0.96 -68.30
CA VAL A 29 -12.81 0.44 -68.19
C VAL A 29 -12.41 1.00 -66.83
N SER A 30 -11.43 1.93 -66.82
CA SER A 30 -10.96 2.63 -65.62
C SER A 30 -12.06 3.21 -64.72
N LYS A 31 -13.07 3.85 -65.31
CA LYS A 31 -14.20 4.45 -64.57
C LYS A 31 -15.05 3.40 -63.84
N SER A 32 -15.19 2.21 -64.43
CA SER A 32 -15.91 1.09 -63.82
C SER A 32 -15.15 0.57 -62.60
N LYS A 33 -13.82 0.40 -62.72
CA LYS A 33 -12.95 0.01 -61.59
C LYS A 33 -12.97 1.02 -60.45
N ILE A 34 -12.96 2.32 -60.74
CA ILE A 34 -13.05 3.39 -59.73
C ILE A 34 -14.39 3.32 -58.98
N SER A 35 -15.50 3.15 -59.70
CA SER A 35 -16.82 3.00 -59.08
C SER A 35 -16.89 1.74 -58.21
N ALA A 36 -16.36 0.61 -58.70
CA ALA A 36 -16.30 -0.64 -57.96
C ALA A 36 -15.46 -0.52 -56.67
N LEU A 37 -14.25 0.03 -56.74
CA LEU A 37 -13.40 0.24 -55.56
C LEU A 37 -14.02 1.18 -54.54
N THR A 38 -14.67 2.26 -55.00
CA THR A 38 -15.36 3.19 -54.10
C THR A 38 -16.50 2.51 -53.36
N LYS A 39 -17.27 1.65 -54.04
CA LYS A 39 -18.34 0.85 -53.43
C LYS A 39 -17.79 -0.09 -52.37
N ILE A 40 -16.72 -0.84 -52.69
CA ILE A 40 -16.08 -1.77 -51.76
C ILE A 40 -15.57 -1.05 -50.50
N ILE A 41 -14.83 0.05 -50.67
CA ILE A 41 -14.27 0.81 -49.52
C ILE A 41 -15.39 1.33 -48.63
N THR A 42 -16.49 1.81 -49.21
CA THR A 42 -17.62 2.31 -48.43
C THR A 42 -18.34 1.19 -47.66
N ALA A 43 -18.35 -0.03 -48.20
CA ALA A 43 -18.90 -1.21 -47.52
C ALA A 43 -18.04 -1.64 -46.33
N GLU A 44 -16.72 -1.72 -46.53
CA GLU A 44 -15.75 -2.08 -45.49
C GLU A 44 -15.75 -1.06 -44.34
N LEU A 45 -15.86 0.25 -44.65
CA LEU A 45 -15.96 1.29 -43.63
C LEU A 45 -17.25 1.21 -42.80
N ASN A 46 -18.30 0.59 -43.34
CA ASN A 46 -19.57 0.35 -42.64
C ASN A 46 -19.59 -0.97 -41.84
N GLY A 47 -18.52 -1.78 -41.92
CA GLY A 47 -18.40 -3.07 -41.22
C GLY A 47 -18.85 -4.30 -42.03
N ASP A 48 -19.23 -4.12 -43.29
CA ASP A 48 -19.61 -5.24 -44.19
C ASP A 48 -18.34 -5.78 -44.89
N HIS A 49 -17.72 -6.78 -44.28
CA HIS A 49 -16.45 -7.36 -44.75
C HIS A 49 -16.65 -8.37 -45.89
N HIS A 50 -15.96 -8.17 -47.02
CA HIS A 50 -16.02 -9.07 -48.18
C HIS A 50 -14.64 -9.67 -48.53
N PRO A 51 -14.18 -10.71 -47.81
CA PRO A 51 -12.85 -11.30 -47.99
C PRO A 51 -12.65 -11.93 -49.38
N GLU A 52 -13.73 -12.40 -50.03
CA GLU A 52 -13.71 -12.99 -51.38
C GLU A 52 -13.21 -12.01 -52.47
N LEU A 53 -13.35 -10.69 -52.24
CA LEU A 53 -12.96 -9.66 -53.19
C LEU A 53 -11.47 -9.27 -53.09
N LEU A 54 -10.80 -9.62 -51.98
CA LEU A 54 -9.42 -9.20 -51.69
C LEU A 54 -8.44 -9.63 -52.78
N MET A 55 -8.49 -10.90 -53.20
CA MET A 55 -7.60 -11.43 -54.24
C MET A 55 -7.82 -10.79 -55.61
N GLU A 56 -9.07 -10.54 -55.97
CA GLU A 56 -9.39 -9.95 -57.26
C GLU A 56 -8.96 -8.47 -57.32
N VAL A 57 -9.12 -7.72 -56.21
CA VAL A 57 -8.62 -6.34 -56.10
C VAL A 57 -7.10 -6.31 -56.23
N ILE A 58 -6.39 -7.19 -55.52
CA ILE A 58 -4.91 -7.27 -55.61
C ILE A 58 -4.45 -7.65 -57.02
N ARG A 59 -5.12 -8.60 -57.68
CA ARG A 59 -4.73 -9.06 -59.03
C ARG A 59 -5.08 -8.07 -60.14
N MET A 60 -6.24 -7.41 -60.07
CA MET A 60 -6.81 -6.65 -61.19
C MET A 60 -6.68 -5.13 -61.04
N ALA A 61 -6.57 -4.61 -59.81
CA ALA A 61 -6.52 -3.17 -59.56
C ALA A 61 -5.11 -2.66 -59.24
N MET A 62 -4.28 -3.43 -58.53
CA MET A 62 -2.93 -2.99 -58.16
C MET A 62 -1.96 -2.86 -59.34
N PRO A 63 -1.97 -3.73 -60.38
CA PRO A 63 -1.14 -3.54 -61.56
C PRO A 63 -1.53 -2.33 -62.44
N CYS A 64 -2.69 -1.70 -62.19
CA CYS A 64 -3.16 -0.59 -63.02
C CYS A 64 -2.28 0.67 -62.78
N PRO A 65 -1.75 1.30 -63.84
CA PRO A 65 -0.86 2.47 -63.71
C PRO A 65 -1.58 3.77 -63.32
N GLU A 66 -2.91 3.78 -63.32
CA GLU A 66 -3.71 4.98 -63.08
C GLU A 66 -3.66 5.45 -61.62
N HIS A 67 -3.34 6.73 -61.41
CA HIS A 67 -3.03 7.27 -60.09
C HIS A 67 -4.24 7.24 -59.14
N GLN A 68 -5.45 7.41 -59.68
CA GLN A 68 -6.68 7.36 -58.89
C GLN A 68 -6.98 5.94 -58.40
N ILE A 69 -6.78 4.93 -59.25
CA ILE A 69 -6.97 3.53 -58.90
C ILE A 69 -5.95 3.12 -57.83
N LYS A 70 -4.66 3.46 -58.00
CA LYS A 70 -3.63 3.16 -56.98
C LYS A 70 -3.94 3.78 -55.64
N ARG A 71 -4.37 5.05 -55.61
CA ARG A 71 -4.77 5.71 -54.36
C ARG A 71 -5.92 4.99 -53.67
N LEU A 72 -6.95 4.58 -54.42
CA LEU A 72 -8.09 3.83 -53.87
C LEU A 72 -7.69 2.44 -53.38
N VAL A 73 -6.81 1.73 -54.08
CA VAL A 73 -6.28 0.43 -53.64
C VAL A 73 -5.51 0.56 -52.32
N LEU A 74 -4.69 1.60 -52.15
CA LEU A 74 -3.97 1.83 -50.90
C LEU A 74 -4.92 2.15 -49.73
N ILE A 75 -5.98 2.92 -49.96
CA ILE A 75 -7.03 3.17 -48.96
C ILE A 75 -7.77 1.86 -48.60
N TYR A 76 -8.06 1.02 -49.59
CA TYR A 76 -8.68 -0.28 -49.36
C TYR A 76 -7.78 -1.21 -48.54
N LEU A 77 -6.48 -1.28 -48.84
CA LEU A 77 -5.51 -2.06 -48.05
C LEU A 77 -5.35 -1.53 -46.61
N GLU A 78 -5.66 -0.26 -46.37
CA GLU A 78 -5.68 0.33 -45.03
C GLU A 78 -6.93 -0.08 -44.24
N SER A 79 -8.08 -0.19 -44.89
CA SER A 79 -9.36 -0.54 -44.24
C SER A 79 -9.51 -2.02 -43.85
N ILE A 80 -8.71 -2.92 -44.45
CA ILE A 80 -8.87 -4.37 -44.27
C ILE A 80 -8.12 -4.87 -43.02
N GLN A 81 -8.67 -5.91 -42.38
CA GLN A 81 -7.96 -6.70 -41.37
C GLN A 81 -6.87 -7.56 -42.00
N LYS A 82 -5.62 -7.29 -41.60
CA LYS A 82 -4.42 -7.84 -42.25
C LYS A 82 -3.92 -9.17 -41.65
N THR A 83 -4.38 -9.52 -40.45
CA THR A 83 -4.00 -10.77 -39.75
C THR A 83 -5.21 -11.68 -39.55
N GLU A 84 -5.01 -12.97 -39.77
CA GLU A 84 -5.96 -14.03 -39.41
C GLU A 84 -5.24 -14.99 -38.46
N ASN A 85 -5.78 -15.19 -37.25
CA ASN A 85 -5.16 -16.04 -36.21
C ASN A 85 -3.68 -15.72 -35.89
N GLY A 86 -3.30 -14.44 -35.96
CA GLY A 86 -1.92 -13.99 -35.69
C GLY A 86 -0.92 -14.22 -36.81
N GLN A 87 -1.34 -14.79 -37.95
CA GLN A 87 -0.53 -14.90 -39.17
C GLN A 87 -1.03 -13.92 -40.25
N LEU A 88 -0.12 -13.47 -41.11
CA LEU A 88 -0.46 -12.60 -42.24
C LEU A 88 -1.23 -13.40 -43.29
N LYS A 89 -2.30 -12.80 -43.82
CA LYS A 89 -3.07 -13.35 -44.94
C LYS A 89 -2.16 -13.62 -46.15
N PRO A 90 -2.18 -14.82 -46.76
CA PRO A 90 -1.31 -15.17 -47.90
C PRO A 90 -1.51 -14.23 -49.10
N GLU A 91 -2.71 -13.65 -49.24
CA GLU A 91 -3.07 -12.65 -50.24
C GLU A 91 -2.18 -11.39 -50.12
N LEU A 92 -1.79 -11.01 -48.90
CA LEU A 92 -0.97 -9.83 -48.66
C LEU A 92 0.49 -10.01 -49.10
N ILE A 93 0.95 -11.26 -49.28
CA ILE A 93 2.30 -11.52 -49.82
C ILE A 93 2.40 -11.01 -51.28
N LEU A 94 1.34 -11.18 -52.07
CA LEU A 94 1.26 -10.62 -53.42
C LEU A 94 1.20 -9.09 -53.38
N ALA A 95 0.54 -8.52 -52.37
CA ALA A 95 0.49 -7.08 -52.17
C ALA A 95 1.88 -6.46 -51.90
N ILE A 96 2.76 -7.17 -51.17
CA ILE A 96 4.13 -6.72 -50.89
C ILE A 96 4.93 -6.52 -52.18
N ASN A 97 4.88 -7.47 -53.11
CA ASN A 97 5.59 -7.34 -54.40
C ASN A 97 5.06 -6.15 -55.21
N GLY A 98 3.77 -5.88 -55.14
CA GLY A 98 3.14 -4.70 -55.70
C GLY A 98 3.61 -3.39 -55.11
N LEU A 99 3.61 -3.30 -53.79
CA LEU A 99 4.08 -2.12 -53.06
C LEU A 99 5.56 -1.86 -53.34
N LEU A 100 6.38 -2.90 -53.51
CA LEU A 100 7.78 -2.77 -53.89
C LEU A 100 7.93 -2.17 -55.30
N GLN A 101 7.09 -2.60 -56.25
CA GLN A 101 7.05 -2.01 -57.59
C GLN A 101 6.58 -0.55 -57.54
N ASP A 102 5.62 -0.22 -56.69
CA ASP A 102 5.11 1.14 -56.51
C ASP A 102 6.15 2.09 -55.89
N LEU A 103 6.93 1.62 -54.92
CA LEU A 103 8.06 2.36 -54.35
C LEU A 103 9.19 2.59 -55.38
N ASN A 104 9.31 1.71 -56.37
CA ASN A 104 10.28 1.82 -57.46
C ASN A 104 9.69 2.39 -58.75
N HIS A 105 8.44 2.85 -58.73
CA HIS A 105 7.73 3.29 -59.91
C HIS A 105 8.34 4.56 -60.52
N PRO A 106 8.41 4.75 -61.85
CA PRO A 106 9.00 5.97 -62.44
C PRO A 106 8.30 7.26 -62.02
N ASN A 107 7.01 7.20 -61.71
CA ASN A 107 6.22 8.35 -61.24
C ASN A 107 6.40 8.64 -59.74
N GLU A 108 6.87 9.84 -59.43
CA GLU A 108 7.13 10.34 -58.08
C GLU A 108 5.86 10.48 -57.23
N TYR A 109 4.70 10.74 -57.83
CA TYR A 109 3.43 10.84 -57.11
C TYR A 109 3.05 9.48 -56.50
N ILE A 110 3.17 8.41 -57.28
CA ILE A 110 2.85 7.05 -56.83
C ILE A 110 3.79 6.65 -55.69
N ARG A 111 5.11 6.86 -55.85
CA ARG A 111 6.08 6.63 -54.76
C ARG A 111 5.69 7.36 -53.48
N GLY A 112 5.34 8.64 -53.59
CA GLY A 112 4.97 9.46 -52.44
C GLY A 112 3.69 8.99 -51.73
N VAL A 113 2.65 8.62 -52.48
CA VAL A 113 1.40 8.11 -51.89
C VAL A 113 1.63 6.73 -51.25
N THR A 114 2.44 5.86 -51.86
CA THR A 114 2.79 4.56 -51.28
C THR A 114 3.61 4.71 -50.00
N LEU A 115 4.54 5.66 -49.94
CA LEU A 115 5.27 5.98 -48.71
C LEU A 115 4.33 6.47 -47.59
N LYS A 116 3.31 7.29 -47.92
CA LYS A 116 2.29 7.71 -46.95
C LYS A 116 1.47 6.54 -46.42
N PHE A 117 1.11 5.60 -47.28
CA PHE A 117 0.42 4.37 -46.88
C PHE A 117 1.26 3.56 -45.89
N LEU A 118 2.55 3.38 -46.15
CA LEU A 118 3.43 2.61 -45.25
C LEU A 118 3.56 3.20 -43.85
N CYS A 119 3.32 4.50 -43.66
CA CYS A 119 3.26 5.11 -42.33
C CYS A 119 2.06 4.66 -41.49
N HIS A 120 1.01 4.13 -42.12
CA HIS A 120 -0.22 3.65 -41.46
C HIS A 120 -0.22 2.12 -41.25
N VAL A 121 0.82 1.42 -41.72
CA VAL A 121 0.95 -0.03 -41.58
C VAL A 121 1.80 -0.36 -40.35
N SER A 122 1.30 -1.22 -39.48
CA SER A 122 1.99 -1.64 -38.25
C SER A 122 2.51 -3.09 -38.30
N GLU A 123 2.10 -3.92 -39.28
CA GLU A 123 2.55 -5.31 -39.35
C GLU A 123 4.00 -5.45 -39.83
N ARG A 124 4.80 -6.16 -39.04
CA ARG A 124 6.22 -6.41 -39.32
C ARG A 124 6.46 -7.18 -40.61
N GLY A 125 5.63 -8.17 -40.93
CA GLY A 125 5.84 -9.01 -42.11
C GLY A 125 5.58 -8.31 -43.45
N ILE A 126 4.82 -7.21 -43.47
CA ILE A 126 4.63 -6.37 -44.67
C ILE A 126 5.77 -5.37 -44.81
N LEU A 127 6.23 -4.78 -43.70
CA LEU A 127 7.25 -3.74 -43.72
C LEU A 127 8.65 -4.29 -44.00
N GLN A 128 9.00 -5.46 -43.47
CA GLN A 128 10.35 -6.02 -43.54
C GLN A 128 10.90 -6.17 -44.98
N PRO A 129 10.13 -6.65 -45.98
CA PRO A 129 10.61 -6.73 -47.37
C PRO A 129 10.75 -5.38 -48.07
N LEU A 130 10.07 -4.33 -47.58
CA LEU A 130 9.98 -3.01 -48.24
C LEU A 130 11.04 -2.01 -47.76
N VAL A 131 11.75 -2.30 -46.66
CA VAL A 131 12.65 -1.36 -45.98
C VAL A 131 13.71 -0.78 -46.92
N ASN A 132 14.37 -1.61 -47.73
CA ASN A 132 15.45 -1.14 -48.62
C ASN A 132 14.92 -0.10 -49.63
N ALA A 133 13.75 -0.35 -50.21
CA ALA A 133 13.13 0.58 -51.15
C ALA A 133 12.68 1.90 -50.48
N VAL A 134 12.25 1.85 -49.22
CA VAL A 134 11.92 3.06 -48.44
C VAL A 134 13.18 3.90 -48.18
N VAL A 135 14.29 3.25 -47.80
CA VAL A 135 15.58 3.92 -47.56
C VAL A 135 16.11 4.57 -48.84
N ASP A 136 16.06 3.87 -49.98
CA ASP A 136 16.47 4.43 -51.27
C ASP A 136 15.65 5.68 -51.61
N ASN A 137 14.34 5.65 -51.34
CA ASN A 137 13.46 6.79 -51.58
C ASN A 137 13.71 7.99 -50.65
N MET A 138 14.30 7.80 -49.46
CA MET A 138 14.74 8.91 -48.60
C MET A 138 15.87 9.74 -49.24
N THR A 139 16.67 9.12 -50.11
CA THR A 139 17.78 9.77 -50.83
C THR A 139 17.42 10.18 -52.26
N HIS A 140 16.16 10.02 -52.66
CA HIS A 140 15.71 10.25 -54.03
C HIS A 140 16.00 11.69 -54.52
N LYS A 141 16.22 11.87 -55.82
CA LYS A 141 16.58 13.18 -56.40
C LYS A 141 15.45 14.21 -56.24
N HIS A 142 14.21 13.76 -56.39
CA HIS A 142 13.03 14.63 -56.40
C HIS A 142 12.56 15.03 -55.00
N VAL A 143 12.34 16.34 -54.79
CA VAL A 143 11.96 16.92 -53.49
C VAL A 143 10.65 16.35 -52.98
N TYR A 144 9.63 16.13 -53.82
CA TYR A 144 8.35 15.56 -53.41
C TYR A 144 8.48 14.16 -52.77
N VAL A 145 9.32 13.28 -53.31
CA VAL A 145 9.52 11.93 -52.77
C VAL A 145 10.30 12.01 -51.47
N ARG A 146 11.35 12.84 -51.40
CA ARG A 146 12.03 13.13 -50.13
C ARG A 146 11.13 13.83 -49.12
N LYS A 147 10.16 14.62 -49.56
CA LYS A 147 9.19 15.29 -48.68
C LYS A 147 8.18 14.27 -48.15
N ALA A 148 7.65 13.40 -49.01
CA ALA A 148 6.82 12.27 -48.60
C ALA A 148 7.57 11.26 -47.71
N ALA A 149 8.87 11.07 -47.94
CA ALA A 149 9.73 10.17 -47.16
C ALA A 149 10.30 10.82 -45.89
N ALA A 150 10.55 12.14 -45.89
CA ALA A 150 11.32 12.82 -44.85
C ALA A 150 10.72 14.14 -44.30
N ASN A 151 9.78 14.85 -44.95
CA ASN A 151 9.48 16.23 -44.52
C ASN A 151 8.06 16.80 -44.73
N GLU A 152 7.68 17.63 -43.75
CA GLU A 152 6.72 18.74 -43.82
C GLU A 152 5.23 18.42 -44.01
N GLU A 153 4.68 17.63 -43.09
CA GLU A 153 3.48 18.11 -42.41
C GLU A 153 3.87 18.47 -40.98
N LYS A 154 3.12 19.40 -40.39
CA LYS A 154 3.23 19.80 -38.97
C LYS A 154 3.05 18.62 -38.00
N ASP A 155 2.78 17.42 -38.50
CA ASP A 155 2.60 16.21 -37.71
C ASP A 155 3.93 15.55 -37.35
N SER A 156 4.28 15.74 -36.07
CA SER A 156 5.31 15.01 -35.34
C SER A 156 5.18 13.48 -35.43
N SER A 157 4.00 12.96 -35.80
CA SER A 157 3.65 11.54 -35.78
C SER A 157 4.37 10.71 -36.86
N ALA A 158 4.56 11.25 -38.07
CA ALA A 158 5.19 10.49 -39.16
C ALA A 158 6.68 10.20 -38.90
N ARG A 159 7.42 11.17 -38.33
CA ARG A 159 8.82 10.96 -37.92
C ARG A 159 8.94 9.96 -36.77
N VAL A 160 7.97 9.95 -35.87
CA VAL A 160 7.88 8.97 -34.78
C VAL A 160 7.62 7.58 -35.34
N CYS A 161 6.72 7.44 -36.32
CA CYS A 161 6.45 6.16 -36.97
C CYS A 161 7.68 5.65 -37.74
N ILE A 162 8.31 6.47 -38.58
CA ILE A 162 9.50 6.07 -39.34
C ILE A 162 10.65 5.70 -38.40
N PHE A 163 10.92 6.53 -37.37
CA PHE A 163 11.95 6.21 -36.41
C PHE A 163 11.59 4.95 -35.60
N SER A 164 10.34 4.79 -35.18
CA SER A 164 9.85 3.57 -34.51
C SER A 164 10.05 2.32 -35.37
N VAL A 165 9.70 2.38 -36.66
CA VAL A 165 9.93 1.28 -37.60
C VAL A 165 11.42 0.99 -37.75
N LEU A 166 12.27 2.02 -37.88
CA LEU A 166 13.72 1.85 -37.92
C LEU A 166 14.28 1.26 -36.63
N THR A 167 13.75 1.66 -35.46
CA THR A 167 14.19 1.10 -34.16
C THR A 167 13.88 -0.39 -34.04
N GLN A 168 12.77 -0.84 -34.62
CA GLN A 168 12.32 -2.24 -34.54
C GLN A 168 13.01 -3.13 -35.59
N THR A 169 13.36 -2.57 -36.75
CA THR A 169 13.87 -3.35 -37.90
C THR A 169 15.39 -3.28 -38.05
N LEU A 170 16.00 -2.10 -37.84
CA LEU A 170 17.42 -1.84 -38.12
C LEU A 170 18.04 -0.86 -37.09
N PRO A 171 18.44 -1.34 -35.91
CA PRO A 171 18.96 -0.48 -34.84
C PRO A 171 20.27 0.24 -35.22
N GLU A 172 21.11 -0.35 -36.08
CA GLU A 172 22.38 0.27 -36.49
C GLU A 172 22.20 1.55 -37.31
N PHE A 173 21.20 1.59 -38.19
CA PHE A 173 20.89 2.78 -38.98
C PHE A 173 20.24 3.86 -38.12
N ALA A 174 19.35 3.47 -37.20
CA ALA A 174 18.78 4.39 -36.21
C ALA A 174 19.87 5.04 -35.33
N LEU A 175 20.96 4.32 -35.01
CA LEU A 175 22.11 4.88 -34.30
C LEU A 175 22.91 5.88 -35.13
N LYS A 176 23.20 5.58 -36.40
CA LYS A 176 23.86 6.54 -37.31
C LYS A 176 23.04 7.82 -37.47
N PHE A 177 21.73 7.67 -37.58
CA PHE A 177 20.79 8.80 -37.65
C PHE A 177 20.80 9.63 -36.36
N LEU A 178 20.77 8.98 -35.19
CA LEU A 178 20.83 9.64 -33.88
C LEU A 178 22.13 10.43 -33.69
N VAL A 179 23.26 9.90 -34.15
CA VAL A 179 24.56 10.61 -34.11
C VAL A 179 24.53 11.85 -35.01
N SER A 180 23.88 11.80 -36.17
CA SER A 180 23.75 12.95 -37.07
C SER A 180 22.89 14.08 -36.48
N ILE A 181 21.93 13.74 -35.63
CA ILE A 181 20.93 14.66 -35.06
C ILE A 181 21.32 15.20 -33.68
N ALA A 182 22.38 14.66 -33.06
CA ALA A 182 22.75 14.92 -31.67
C ALA A 182 22.80 16.43 -31.30
N GLN A 183 23.25 17.30 -32.21
CA GLN A 183 23.37 18.75 -31.98
C GLN A 183 22.06 19.53 -32.15
N GLN A 184 21.09 19.00 -32.91
CA GLN A 184 19.84 19.71 -33.23
C GLN A 184 18.66 19.23 -32.38
N ILE A 185 18.87 18.31 -31.43
CA ILE A 185 17.78 17.57 -30.78
C ILE A 185 16.78 18.47 -30.03
N THR A 186 17.20 19.64 -29.56
CA THR A 186 16.36 20.62 -28.86
C THR A 186 15.37 21.34 -29.78
N THR A 187 15.58 21.30 -31.10
CA THR A 187 14.68 21.93 -32.10
C THR A 187 13.53 21.02 -32.53
N PHE A 188 13.57 19.73 -32.17
CA PHE A 188 12.55 18.77 -32.57
C PHE A 188 11.33 18.80 -31.65
N SER A 189 10.21 18.30 -32.16
CA SER A 189 8.97 18.14 -31.41
C SER A 189 9.11 17.17 -30.24
N GLU A 190 8.35 17.42 -29.17
CA GLU A 190 8.36 16.62 -27.94
C GLU A 190 8.14 15.12 -28.17
N LEU A 191 7.14 14.75 -28.99
CA LEU A 191 6.80 13.36 -29.26
C LEU A 191 7.94 12.60 -29.95
N PHE A 192 8.69 13.28 -30.82
CA PHE A 192 9.88 12.71 -31.45
C PHE A 192 11.00 12.48 -30.44
N VAL A 193 11.31 13.49 -29.62
CA VAL A 193 12.33 13.39 -28.58
C VAL A 193 12.00 12.27 -27.58
N MET A 194 10.72 12.10 -27.22
CA MET A 194 10.27 11.02 -26.35
C MET A 194 10.53 9.63 -26.96
N THR A 195 10.32 9.47 -28.27
CA THR A 195 10.60 8.22 -28.98
C THR A 195 12.11 7.94 -29.03
N VAL A 196 12.93 8.99 -29.22
CA VAL A 196 14.39 8.88 -29.13
C VAL A 196 14.84 8.47 -27.72
N LEU A 197 14.27 9.04 -26.66
CA LEU A 197 14.58 8.66 -25.28
C LEU A 197 14.21 7.20 -24.97
N LYS A 198 13.05 6.73 -25.46
CA LYS A 198 12.65 5.31 -25.37
C LYS A 198 13.64 4.39 -26.08
N PHE A 199 14.12 4.79 -27.25
CA PHE A 199 15.14 4.05 -28.00
C PHE A 199 16.47 3.98 -27.25
N ILE A 200 16.95 5.10 -26.70
CA ILE A 200 18.19 5.14 -25.90
C ILE A 200 18.04 4.22 -24.68
N ARG A 201 16.87 4.23 -24.00
CA ARG A 201 16.60 3.34 -22.86
C ARG A 201 16.75 1.85 -23.22
N LEU A 202 16.33 1.46 -24.43
CA LEU A 202 16.38 0.07 -24.90
C LEU A 202 17.80 -0.34 -25.33
N ILE A 203 18.54 0.54 -26.00
CA ILE A 203 19.83 0.21 -26.65
C ILE A 203 21.07 0.52 -25.81
N GLN A 204 20.98 1.36 -24.77
CA GLN A 204 22.15 1.78 -23.96
C GLN A 204 23.03 0.62 -23.45
N LYS A 205 22.46 -0.57 -23.22
CA LYS A 205 23.20 -1.76 -22.73
C LYS A 205 23.94 -2.50 -23.84
N SER A 206 23.41 -2.51 -25.06
CA SER A 206 23.97 -3.26 -26.19
C SER A 206 25.05 -2.51 -26.95
N THR A 207 25.13 -1.18 -26.84
CA THR A 207 26.09 -0.36 -27.59
C THR A 207 26.86 0.64 -26.72
N PRO A 208 27.87 0.18 -25.94
CA PRO A 208 28.65 1.06 -25.06
C PRO A 208 29.52 2.08 -25.82
N ALA A 209 29.84 1.83 -27.09
CA ALA A 209 30.69 2.70 -27.92
C ALA A 209 30.13 4.11 -28.12
N TYR A 210 28.80 4.28 -28.13
CA TYR A 210 28.13 5.57 -28.34
C TYR A 210 27.76 6.28 -27.02
N LYS A 211 28.22 5.78 -25.87
CA LYS A 211 27.88 6.33 -24.55
C LYS A 211 28.16 7.83 -24.41
N GLY A 212 29.28 8.30 -24.96
CA GLY A 212 29.62 9.73 -24.95
C GLY A 212 28.59 10.60 -25.70
N LYS A 213 28.06 10.09 -26.81
CA LYS A 213 27.02 10.78 -27.59
C LYS A 213 25.66 10.77 -26.90
N TYR A 214 25.30 9.68 -26.22
CA TYR A 214 24.10 9.66 -25.38
C TYR A 214 24.20 10.65 -24.23
N THR A 215 25.37 10.78 -23.59
CA THR A 215 25.54 11.75 -22.50
C THR A 215 25.46 13.19 -22.99
N GLU A 216 25.99 13.49 -24.18
CA GLU A 216 25.87 14.80 -24.84
C GLU A 216 24.39 15.15 -25.07
N ILE A 217 23.64 14.23 -25.71
CA ILE A 217 22.21 14.39 -25.97
C ILE A 217 21.40 14.58 -24.67
N LEU A 218 21.61 13.71 -23.68
CA LEU A 218 20.86 13.78 -22.43
C LEU A 218 21.16 15.07 -21.67
N SER A 219 22.42 15.53 -21.66
CA SER A 219 22.78 16.80 -21.02
C SER A 219 22.09 18.01 -21.68
N ALA A 220 21.98 18.03 -23.01
CA ALA A 220 21.26 19.09 -23.73
C ALA A 220 19.74 19.06 -23.47
N LEU A 221 19.16 17.86 -23.34
CA LEU A 221 17.72 17.69 -23.07
C LEU A 221 17.33 18.08 -21.64
N LEU A 222 18.24 18.02 -20.66
CA LEU A 222 17.98 18.50 -19.29
C LEU A 222 17.70 20.01 -19.25
N THR A 223 18.25 20.78 -20.19
CA THR A 223 18.01 22.22 -20.34
C THR A 223 16.85 22.56 -21.27
N GLY A 224 16.16 21.55 -21.81
CA GLY A 224 15.05 21.73 -22.75
C GLY A 224 13.82 22.39 -22.12
N SER A 225 12.96 22.99 -22.96
CA SER A 225 11.80 23.76 -22.51
C SER A 225 10.61 22.92 -22.01
N SER A 226 10.51 21.64 -22.40
CA SER A 226 9.38 20.78 -22.01
C SER A 226 9.66 19.96 -20.75
N ASP A 227 8.76 20.04 -19.78
CA ASP A 227 8.83 19.35 -18.48
C ASP A 227 8.83 17.82 -18.62
N MET A 228 8.03 17.31 -19.56
CA MET A 228 7.92 15.87 -19.82
C MET A 228 9.22 15.30 -20.40
N VAL A 229 9.86 16.05 -21.31
CA VAL A 229 11.18 15.69 -21.87
C VAL A 229 12.25 15.74 -20.79
N ARG A 230 12.25 16.80 -19.96
CA ARG A 230 13.19 16.94 -18.84
C ARG A 230 13.06 15.79 -17.84
N TYR A 231 11.83 15.41 -17.49
CA TYR A 231 11.55 14.28 -16.59
C TYR A 231 12.13 12.97 -17.13
N GLU A 232 11.84 12.63 -18.38
CA GLU A 232 12.28 11.36 -18.97
C GLU A 232 13.79 11.34 -19.22
N ALA A 233 14.37 12.45 -19.65
CA ALA A 233 15.82 12.60 -19.80
C ALA A 233 16.55 12.46 -18.45
N ALA A 234 16.05 13.10 -17.39
CA ALA A 234 16.60 13.01 -16.04
C ALA A 234 16.44 11.62 -15.42
N SER A 235 15.38 10.91 -15.77
CA SER A 235 15.15 9.51 -15.37
C SER A 235 16.12 8.54 -16.06
N LEU A 236 16.54 8.84 -17.30
CA LEU A 236 17.43 8.00 -18.11
C LEU A 236 18.92 8.29 -17.86
N PHE A 237 19.28 9.54 -17.57
CA PHE A 237 20.69 9.96 -17.48
C PHE A 237 21.52 9.19 -16.42
N PRO A 238 21.02 8.93 -15.19
CA PRO A 238 21.70 8.09 -14.19
C PRO A 238 21.80 6.61 -14.57
N MET A 239 21.02 6.15 -15.57
CA MET A 239 21.11 4.79 -16.10
C MET A 239 22.24 4.65 -17.12
N VAL A 240 22.44 5.69 -17.95
CA VAL A 240 23.51 5.73 -18.96
C VAL A 240 24.87 5.99 -18.31
N THR A 241 24.95 6.98 -17.42
CA THR A 241 26.21 7.39 -16.77
C THR A 241 26.11 7.38 -15.24
N GLY A 242 27.17 6.90 -14.59
CA GLY A 242 27.30 6.90 -13.13
C GLY A 242 28.11 8.09 -12.59
N ASN A 243 28.38 9.10 -13.41
CA ASN A 243 29.11 10.29 -12.96
C ASN A 243 28.30 11.03 -11.89
N ALA A 244 28.95 11.37 -10.77
CA ALA A 244 28.33 12.06 -9.66
C ALA A 244 27.63 13.37 -10.08
N HIS A 245 28.26 14.17 -10.95
CA HIS A 245 27.68 15.42 -11.44
C HIS A 245 26.38 15.21 -12.23
N ALA A 246 26.35 14.19 -13.10
CA ALA A 246 25.18 13.83 -13.88
C ALA A 246 24.01 13.40 -13.00
N VAL A 247 24.28 12.57 -11.97
CA VAL A 247 23.26 12.13 -11.01
C VAL A 247 22.69 13.30 -10.21
N VAL A 248 23.54 14.22 -9.73
CA VAL A 248 23.08 15.41 -9.00
C VAL A 248 22.19 16.29 -9.88
N LYS A 249 22.64 16.57 -11.12
CA LYS A 249 21.86 17.37 -12.07
C LYS A 249 20.52 16.72 -12.41
N SER A 250 20.48 15.40 -12.58
CA SER A 250 19.24 14.67 -12.79
C SER A 250 18.27 14.81 -11.63
N VAL A 251 18.75 14.64 -10.38
CA VAL A 251 17.90 14.79 -9.19
C VAL A 251 17.39 16.22 -9.06
N GLU A 252 18.23 17.24 -9.30
CA GLU A 252 17.81 18.65 -9.35
C GLU A 252 16.67 18.86 -10.35
N THR A 253 16.85 18.42 -11.60
CA THR A 253 15.84 18.60 -12.65
C THR A 253 14.55 17.82 -12.36
N LEU A 254 14.64 16.64 -11.75
CA LEU A 254 13.45 15.89 -11.35
C LEU A 254 12.68 16.63 -10.26
N VAL A 255 13.38 17.14 -9.24
CA VAL A 255 12.75 17.95 -8.18
C VAL A 255 12.07 19.18 -8.77
N ASP A 256 12.75 19.91 -9.67
CA ASP A 256 12.17 21.11 -10.28
C ASP A 256 10.92 20.79 -11.10
N VAL A 257 10.92 19.72 -11.90
CA VAL A 257 9.74 19.28 -12.66
C VAL A 257 8.60 18.84 -11.73
N ILE A 258 8.92 18.10 -10.66
CA ILE A 258 7.89 17.63 -9.73
C ILE A 258 7.27 18.81 -8.96
N CYS A 259 8.08 19.82 -8.58
CA CYS A 259 7.57 21.04 -7.96
C CYS A 259 6.69 21.86 -8.94
N ALA A 260 7.03 21.91 -10.23
CA ALA A 260 6.29 22.66 -11.24
C ALA A 260 4.95 21.98 -11.62
N THR A 261 4.90 20.65 -11.62
CA THR A 261 3.71 19.89 -12.05
C THR A 261 2.58 20.02 -11.02
N SER A 262 1.32 20.08 -11.47
CA SER A 262 0.14 20.07 -10.59
C SER A 262 -0.26 18.65 -10.17
N ASP A 263 -0.13 17.69 -11.08
CA ASP A 263 -0.68 16.35 -10.94
C ASP A 263 -0.02 15.52 -9.84
N VAL A 264 -0.84 15.06 -8.88
CA VAL A 264 -0.38 14.28 -7.73
C VAL A 264 0.27 12.96 -8.16
N ASN A 265 -0.26 12.29 -9.18
CA ASN A 265 0.27 11.01 -9.66
C ASN A 265 1.69 11.14 -10.25
N VAL A 266 1.96 12.23 -10.96
CA VAL A 266 3.30 12.53 -11.48
C VAL A 266 4.26 12.79 -10.32
N LYS A 267 3.79 13.45 -9.25
CA LYS A 267 4.59 13.69 -8.04
C LYS A 267 4.94 12.41 -7.30
N ILE A 268 3.98 11.51 -7.09
CA ILE A 268 4.22 10.22 -6.44
C ILE A 268 5.20 9.38 -7.28
N THR A 269 4.95 9.26 -8.58
CA THR A 269 5.81 8.49 -9.50
C THR A 269 7.22 9.08 -9.57
N GLY A 270 7.33 10.41 -9.61
CA GLY A 270 8.61 11.12 -9.61
C GLY A 270 9.42 10.87 -8.35
N VAL A 271 8.79 10.88 -7.17
CA VAL A 271 9.48 10.58 -5.91
C VAL A 271 9.87 9.12 -5.80
N GLN A 272 9.04 8.17 -6.26
CA GLN A 272 9.44 6.77 -6.36
C GLN A 272 10.67 6.61 -7.26
N ARG A 273 10.75 7.37 -8.36
CA ARG A 273 11.91 7.34 -9.26
C ARG A 273 13.16 7.90 -8.61
N ILE A 274 13.04 9.01 -7.88
CA ILE A 274 14.15 9.58 -7.08
C ILE A 274 14.60 8.56 -6.03
N LYS A 275 13.69 7.87 -5.35
CA LYS A 275 14.00 6.80 -4.38
C LYS A 275 14.84 5.68 -5.01
N GLN A 276 14.50 5.26 -6.23
CA GLN A 276 15.28 4.26 -6.98
C GLN A 276 16.71 4.75 -7.27
N ILE A 277 16.85 6.02 -7.70
CA ILE A 277 18.17 6.63 -7.98
C ILE A 277 18.98 6.76 -6.68
N ALA A 278 18.36 7.21 -5.60
CA ALA A 278 18.99 7.37 -4.28
C ALA A 278 19.47 6.02 -3.71
N ASN A 279 18.68 4.95 -3.87
CA ASN A 279 19.07 3.60 -3.45
C ASN A 279 20.29 3.08 -4.21
N LYS A 280 20.41 3.40 -5.50
CA LYS A 280 21.54 2.97 -6.35
C LYS A 280 22.81 3.79 -6.09
N TYR A 281 22.67 5.11 -5.88
CA TYR A 281 23.79 6.04 -5.75
C TYR A 281 23.87 6.70 -4.36
N LYS A 282 23.70 5.92 -3.29
CA LYS A 282 23.62 6.43 -1.89
C LYS A 282 24.71 7.45 -1.53
N LYS A 283 25.98 7.21 -1.90
CA LYS A 283 27.11 8.09 -1.53
C LYS A 283 27.02 9.49 -2.18
N VAL A 284 26.61 9.57 -3.44
CA VAL A 284 26.55 10.83 -4.19
C VAL A 284 25.37 11.68 -3.72
N VAL A 285 24.21 11.04 -3.59
CA VAL A 285 22.96 11.75 -3.24
C VAL A 285 22.99 12.21 -1.78
N LYS A 286 23.64 11.44 -0.87
CA LYS A 286 23.88 11.84 0.53
C LYS A 286 24.70 13.13 0.69
N GLY A 287 25.55 13.48 -0.28
CA GLY A 287 26.40 14.66 -0.20
C GLY A 287 25.68 15.93 -0.63
N ASN A 288 25.16 15.95 -1.86
CA ASN A 288 24.89 17.20 -2.57
C ASN A 288 23.40 17.46 -2.89
N CYS A 289 22.51 16.47 -2.73
CA CYS A 289 21.12 16.58 -3.18
C CYS A 289 20.12 16.90 -2.07
N VAL A 290 20.55 16.97 -0.81
CA VAL A 290 19.65 17.05 0.35
C VAL A 290 18.81 18.32 0.34
N ALA A 291 19.41 19.49 0.09
CA ALA A 291 18.67 20.76 0.02
C ALA A 291 17.52 20.75 -1.00
N GLN A 292 17.71 20.09 -2.14
CA GLN A 292 16.68 19.98 -3.18
C GLN A 292 15.55 19.05 -2.76
N LEU A 293 15.87 17.91 -2.13
CA LEU A 293 14.86 16.99 -1.59
C LEU A 293 14.02 17.64 -0.48
N LEU A 294 14.62 18.53 0.34
CA LEU A 294 13.88 19.25 1.38
C LEU A 294 12.81 20.19 0.81
N ARG A 295 12.99 20.75 -0.41
CA ARG A 295 11.95 21.56 -1.07
C ARG A 295 10.66 20.76 -1.31
N MET A 296 10.77 19.44 -1.50
CA MET A 296 9.65 18.53 -1.73
C MET A 296 8.78 18.28 -0.50
N LEU A 297 9.28 18.55 0.72
CA LEU A 297 8.51 18.40 1.97
C LEU A 297 7.29 19.33 2.04
N THR A 298 7.30 20.40 1.24
CA THR A 298 6.15 21.31 1.13
C THR A 298 4.91 20.65 0.53
N ILE A 299 5.06 19.53 -0.20
CA ILE A 299 3.97 18.86 -0.92
C ILE A 299 3.30 17.82 -0.02
N ASN A 300 2.04 18.08 0.37
CA ASN A 300 1.27 17.24 1.30
C ASN A 300 1.16 15.77 0.88
N ALA A 301 0.96 15.49 -0.42
CA ALA A 301 0.75 14.12 -0.90
C ALA A 301 2.01 13.24 -0.83
N VAL A 302 3.20 13.83 -0.79
CA VAL A 302 4.47 13.09 -0.96
C VAL A 302 5.43 13.26 0.23
N ARG A 303 5.09 14.15 1.18
CA ARG A 303 5.91 14.45 2.36
C ARG A 303 6.32 13.23 3.18
N GLY A 304 5.46 12.22 3.33
CA GLY A 304 5.77 11.00 4.09
C GLY A 304 6.87 10.16 3.43
N ASP A 305 6.75 9.94 2.11
CA ASP A 305 7.76 9.23 1.33
C ASP A 305 9.09 10.00 1.28
N VAL A 306 9.03 11.32 1.11
CA VAL A 306 10.22 12.19 1.12
C VAL A 306 10.89 12.16 2.49
N LEU A 307 10.12 12.21 3.58
CA LEU A 307 10.67 12.13 4.93
C LEU A 307 11.36 10.80 5.17
N SER A 308 10.77 9.67 4.75
CA SER A 308 11.41 8.35 4.83
C SER A 308 12.74 8.31 4.06
N MET A 309 12.80 8.99 2.91
CA MET A 309 14.00 9.11 2.10
C MET A 309 15.05 9.98 2.81
N VAL A 310 14.66 11.14 3.35
CA VAL A 310 15.54 12.04 4.09
C VAL A 310 16.14 11.35 5.31
N ILE A 311 15.35 10.56 6.07
CA ILE A 311 15.85 9.77 7.20
C ILE A 311 16.96 8.79 6.77
N GLY A 312 16.78 8.10 5.63
CA GLY A 312 17.81 7.19 5.09
C GLY A 312 19.08 7.90 4.61
N MET A 313 19.04 9.22 4.46
CA MET A 313 20.10 10.05 3.91
C MET A 313 20.82 10.91 4.96
N ILE A 314 20.44 10.77 6.24
CA ILE A 314 21.09 11.50 7.34
C ILE A 314 22.58 11.09 7.39
N ALA A 315 23.43 12.11 7.38
CA ALA A 315 24.87 12.04 7.55
C ALA A 315 25.30 13.24 8.41
N PRO A 316 26.39 13.15 9.19
CA PRO A 316 26.77 14.20 10.14
C PRO A 316 26.96 15.58 9.48
N ARG A 317 27.42 15.59 8.22
CA ARG A 317 27.59 16.82 7.41
C ARG A 317 26.27 17.52 7.06
N ASN A 318 25.19 16.77 6.84
CA ASN A 318 23.92 17.29 6.31
C ASN A 318 22.83 17.36 7.38
N ALA A 319 23.07 16.77 8.56
CA ALA A 319 22.10 16.69 9.65
C ALA A 319 21.63 18.07 10.13
N GLY A 320 22.49 19.09 10.12
CA GLY A 320 22.12 20.45 10.52
C GLY A 320 21.10 21.10 9.57
N GLU A 321 21.33 21.00 8.26
CA GLU A 321 20.41 21.52 7.23
C GLU A 321 19.04 20.81 7.32
N ILE A 322 19.05 19.48 7.44
CA ILE A 322 17.84 18.67 7.59
C ILE A 322 17.07 19.07 8.85
N ALA A 323 17.74 19.18 10.00
CA ALA A 323 17.11 19.56 11.24
C ALA A 323 16.45 20.95 11.15
N SER A 324 17.12 21.92 10.52
CA SER A 324 16.56 23.27 10.34
C SER A 324 15.27 23.28 9.50
N ALA A 325 15.19 22.43 8.47
CA ALA A 325 13.99 22.29 7.66
C ALA A 325 12.87 21.55 8.42
N LEU A 326 13.20 20.48 9.13
CA LEU A 326 12.24 19.71 9.92
C LEU A 326 11.66 20.51 11.09
N LYS A 327 12.44 21.41 11.72
CA LYS A 327 11.94 22.36 12.73
C LYS A 327 10.84 23.29 12.20
N LYS A 328 10.87 23.64 10.90
CA LYS A 328 9.81 24.45 10.29
C LYS A 328 8.56 23.61 10.00
N GLU A 329 8.74 22.33 9.72
CA GLU A 329 7.65 21.40 9.40
C GLU A 329 6.89 20.91 10.64
N SER A 330 7.48 20.98 11.84
CA SER A 330 6.82 20.56 13.09
C SER A 330 5.65 21.43 13.52
N VAL A 331 5.47 22.62 12.93
CA VAL A 331 4.38 23.56 13.25
C VAL A 331 3.09 23.26 12.45
N ARG A 332 3.10 22.25 11.56
CA ARG A 332 1.95 21.96 10.68
C ARG A 332 0.90 21.06 11.33
N GLU A 333 -0.37 21.26 10.97
CA GLU A 333 -1.59 20.68 11.58
C GLU A 333 -1.80 19.15 11.43
N ASN A 334 -0.81 18.37 10.96
CA ASN A 334 -0.99 16.92 10.77
C ASN A 334 -0.21 16.11 11.80
N ASN A 335 -0.89 15.69 12.86
CA ASN A 335 -0.26 15.00 13.99
C ASN A 335 0.52 13.74 13.58
N GLU A 336 -0.02 12.87 12.72
CA GLU A 336 0.69 11.65 12.27
C GLU A 336 1.99 11.95 11.49
N TYR A 337 2.00 13.03 10.69
CA TYR A 337 3.21 13.47 10.01
C TYR A 337 4.20 14.10 11.00
N VAL A 338 3.71 14.89 11.96
CA VAL A 338 4.55 15.53 12.99
C VAL A 338 5.22 14.48 13.89
N ILE A 339 4.55 13.38 14.24
CA ILE A 339 5.16 12.22 14.92
C ILE A 339 6.37 11.72 14.12
N ASN A 340 6.18 11.44 12.82
CA ASN A 340 7.28 10.99 11.97
C ASN A 340 8.41 12.03 11.87
N VAL A 341 8.09 13.32 11.84
CA VAL A 341 9.08 14.41 11.85
C VAL A 341 9.87 14.44 13.16
N ILE A 342 9.21 14.27 14.32
CA ILE A 342 9.85 14.19 15.63
C ILE A 342 10.79 12.98 15.71
N SER A 343 10.35 11.83 15.21
CA SER A 343 11.18 10.63 15.10
C SER A 343 12.43 10.88 14.23
N ALA A 344 12.30 11.66 13.16
CA ALA A 344 13.40 12.03 12.27
C ALA A 344 14.36 13.02 12.95
N LEU A 345 13.83 13.99 13.69
CA LEU A 345 14.60 14.94 14.50
C LEU A 345 15.42 14.22 15.58
N LYS A 346 14.83 13.24 16.28
CA LYS A 346 15.56 12.39 17.24
C LYS A 346 16.76 11.70 16.58
N LYS A 347 16.55 11.06 15.43
CA LYS A 347 17.63 10.42 14.66
C LYS A 347 18.70 11.42 14.19
N CYS A 348 18.31 12.64 13.83
CA CYS A 348 19.27 13.69 13.47
C CYS A 348 20.20 14.02 14.64
N LYS A 349 19.66 14.08 15.87
CA LYS A 349 20.45 14.34 17.08
C LYS A 349 21.33 13.17 17.49
N GLU A 350 20.88 11.92 17.30
CA GLU A 350 21.73 10.74 17.51
C GLU A 350 22.95 10.73 16.57
N VAL A 351 22.79 11.20 15.34
CA VAL A 351 23.89 11.26 14.35
C VAL A 351 24.81 12.47 14.57
N ASN A 352 24.29 13.57 15.13
CA ASN A 352 25.07 14.77 15.42
C ASN A 352 24.59 15.42 16.73
N GLU A 353 25.41 15.30 17.77
CA GLU A 353 25.11 15.82 19.11
C GLU A 353 24.96 17.35 19.15
N ASN A 354 25.55 18.07 18.18
CA ASN A 354 25.58 19.53 18.14
C ASN A 354 24.25 20.18 17.69
N ILE A 355 23.21 19.39 17.41
CA ILE A 355 21.91 19.91 16.95
C ILE A 355 21.01 20.21 18.16
N GLU A 356 20.64 21.48 18.33
CA GLU A 356 19.66 21.92 19.31
C GLU A 356 18.24 21.65 18.79
N ILE A 357 17.46 20.78 19.42
CA ILE A 357 16.07 20.46 19.03
C ILE A 357 15.11 20.78 20.20
N ASP A 358 15.63 21.37 21.27
CA ASP A 358 15.00 21.31 22.58
C ASP A 358 13.67 22.08 22.61
N GLU A 359 13.60 23.28 22.03
CA GLU A 359 12.37 24.08 21.97
C GLU A 359 11.22 23.34 21.27
N VAL A 360 11.50 22.72 20.11
CA VAL A 360 10.49 21.99 19.34
C VAL A 360 9.99 20.76 20.09
N MET A 361 10.88 20.05 20.79
CA MET A 361 10.49 18.89 21.60
C MET A 361 9.64 19.31 22.80
N PHE A 362 9.94 20.45 23.44
CA PHE A 362 9.15 20.97 24.55
C PHE A 362 7.79 21.49 24.10
N GLU A 363 7.68 22.16 22.95
CA GLU A 363 6.39 22.56 22.36
C GLU A 363 5.51 21.33 22.07
N ALA A 364 6.12 20.25 21.57
CA ALA A 364 5.42 19.01 21.26
C ALA A 364 4.87 18.27 22.51
N LEU A 365 5.28 18.62 23.74
CA LEU A 365 4.66 18.06 24.96
C LEU A 365 3.26 18.61 25.23
N LYS A 366 2.90 19.76 24.64
CA LYS A 366 1.57 20.37 24.83
C LYS A 366 0.48 19.52 24.18
N GLU A 367 0.82 18.84 23.08
CA GLU A 367 -0.08 17.99 22.31
C GLU A 367 0.00 16.52 22.77
N PRO A 368 -1.13 15.87 23.11
CA PRO A 368 -1.14 14.53 23.71
C PRO A 368 -0.63 13.43 22.78
N GLU A 369 -0.89 13.56 21.47
CA GLU A 369 -0.49 12.55 20.48
C GLU A 369 1.02 12.50 20.24
N LEU A 370 1.71 13.64 20.41
CA LEU A 370 3.16 13.78 20.20
C LEU A 370 3.96 13.43 21.46
N ALA A 371 3.35 13.61 22.64
CA ALA A 371 4.02 13.51 23.93
C ALA A 371 4.71 12.15 24.15
N LYS A 372 4.12 11.03 23.70
CA LYS A 372 4.69 9.70 23.92
C LYS A 372 6.10 9.52 23.34
N GLU A 373 6.35 10.00 22.12
CA GLU A 373 7.68 9.88 21.49
C GLU A 373 8.70 10.84 22.09
N VAL A 374 8.23 12.03 22.48
CA VAL A 374 9.05 13.08 23.09
C VAL A 374 9.52 12.68 24.50
N LEU A 375 8.66 12.03 25.29
CA LEU A 375 8.99 11.59 26.65
C LEU A 375 10.22 10.66 26.67
N GLY A 376 10.36 9.74 25.72
CA GLY A 376 11.53 8.87 25.61
C GLY A 376 12.83 9.65 25.29
N TYR A 377 12.73 10.73 24.53
CA TYR A 377 13.88 11.63 24.27
C TYR A 377 14.25 12.43 25.53
N ILE A 378 13.26 12.97 26.26
CA ILE A 378 13.49 13.72 27.50
C ILE A 378 14.11 12.83 28.57
N GLU A 379 13.66 11.58 28.71
CA GLU A 379 14.27 10.63 29.63
C GLU A 379 15.75 10.37 29.28
N THR A 380 16.06 10.17 28.01
CA THR A 380 17.45 9.99 27.53
C THR A 380 18.31 11.21 27.87
N ARG A 381 17.74 12.42 27.75
CA ARG A 381 18.42 13.67 28.11
C ARG A 381 18.63 13.83 29.62
N LEU A 382 17.64 13.48 30.43
CA LEU A 382 17.72 13.53 31.90
C LEU A 382 18.74 12.52 32.46
N ARG A 383 19.06 11.45 31.72
CA ARG A 383 20.18 10.55 32.04
C ARG A 383 21.55 11.16 31.72
N GLY A 384 21.62 12.15 30.83
CA GLY A 384 22.84 12.85 30.41
C GLY A 384 23.25 14.02 31.32
N ALA A 385 24.09 14.93 30.79
CA ALA A 385 24.71 16.02 31.56
C ALA A 385 23.78 17.23 31.83
N ASN A 386 22.75 17.47 31.01
CA ASN A 386 21.92 18.68 31.07
C ASN A 386 20.68 18.53 31.96
N LYS A 387 20.85 18.06 33.21
CA LYS A 387 19.72 17.74 34.11
C LYS A 387 18.97 18.98 34.60
N LYS A 388 19.69 19.96 35.17
CA LYS A 388 19.10 21.14 35.81
C LYS A 388 18.25 21.99 34.85
N SER A 389 18.81 22.36 33.69
CA SER A 389 18.10 23.18 32.69
C SER A 389 16.88 22.47 32.08
N THR A 390 16.91 21.14 31.98
CA THR A 390 15.77 20.35 31.50
C THR A 390 14.66 20.34 32.56
N ILE A 391 15.00 20.22 33.84
CA ILE A 391 14.03 20.24 34.94
C ILE A 391 13.38 21.62 35.09
N GLU A 392 14.14 22.71 35.01
CA GLU A 392 13.60 24.07 35.05
C GLU A 392 12.56 24.31 33.93
N LYS A 393 12.88 23.92 32.70
CA LYS A 393 11.94 24.00 31.57
C LYS A 393 10.71 23.10 31.74
N LEU A 394 10.89 21.91 32.30
CA LEU A 394 9.76 21.01 32.60
C LEU A 394 8.86 21.59 33.70
N LEU A 395 9.41 22.30 34.69
CA LEU A 395 8.64 22.96 35.75
C LEU A 395 7.77 24.09 35.19
N GLU A 396 8.27 24.88 34.22
CA GLU A 396 7.48 25.90 33.52
C GLU A 396 6.33 25.26 32.73
N LEU A 397 6.62 24.19 31.98
CA LEU A 397 5.67 23.49 31.11
C LEU A 397 4.59 22.68 31.85
N ILE A 398 4.77 22.34 33.14
CA ILE A 398 3.74 21.62 33.90
C ILE A 398 2.40 22.35 33.86
N SER A 399 2.44 23.68 33.86
CA SER A 399 1.23 24.51 33.85
C SER A 399 0.42 24.40 32.56
N GLU A 400 1.07 24.04 31.44
CA GLU A 400 0.49 24.01 30.09
C GLU A 400 0.00 22.61 29.66
N VAL A 401 0.47 21.55 30.30
CA VAL A 401 0.08 20.16 29.96
C VAL A 401 -1.32 19.84 30.50
N LYS A 402 -2.24 19.50 29.59
CA LYS A 402 -3.63 19.17 29.92
C LYS A 402 -3.89 17.66 30.09
N GLU A 403 -3.06 16.80 29.48
CA GLU A 403 -3.32 15.36 29.47
C GLU A 403 -2.77 14.64 30.72
N SER A 404 -3.62 13.86 31.38
CA SER A 404 -3.26 13.05 32.57
C SER A 404 -2.08 12.09 32.36
N LYS A 405 -1.99 11.39 31.21
CA LYS A 405 -0.92 10.41 30.95
C LYS A 405 0.46 11.08 30.85
N THR A 406 0.54 12.14 30.06
CA THR A 406 1.75 12.94 29.89
C THR A 406 2.14 13.60 31.21
N MET A 407 1.16 14.12 31.95
CA MET A 407 1.41 14.74 33.25
C MET A 407 2.01 13.78 34.28
N ARG A 408 1.50 12.54 34.37
CA ARG A 408 2.08 11.51 35.25
C ARG A 408 3.55 11.24 34.93
N SER A 409 3.89 11.18 33.64
CA SER A 409 5.25 10.91 33.19
C SER A 409 6.19 12.07 33.50
N VAL A 410 5.74 13.31 33.25
CA VAL A 410 6.51 14.53 33.56
C VAL A 410 6.76 14.67 35.07
N ILE A 411 5.73 14.49 35.90
CA ILE A 411 5.87 14.55 37.37
C ILE A 411 6.83 13.47 37.88
N TRP A 412 6.71 12.24 37.37
CA TRP A 412 7.61 11.15 37.73
C TRP A 412 9.07 11.47 37.35
N MET A 413 9.31 11.98 36.13
CA MET A 413 10.65 12.36 35.67
C MET A 413 11.27 13.47 36.55
N ILE A 414 10.49 14.50 36.88
CA ILE A 414 10.96 15.57 37.76
C ILE A 414 11.31 15.02 39.14
N CYS A 415 10.46 14.16 39.72
CA CYS A 415 10.69 13.62 41.06
C CYS A 415 11.86 12.61 41.13
N GLU A 416 12.14 11.90 40.03
CA GLU A 416 13.24 10.92 39.99
C GLU A 416 14.61 11.59 39.82
N TYR A 417 14.70 12.57 38.91
CA TYR A 417 15.97 13.18 38.48
C TYR A 417 16.29 14.54 39.13
N ALA A 418 15.43 15.08 40.00
CA ALA A 418 15.68 16.37 40.65
C ALA A 418 16.85 16.36 41.64
N GLU A 419 17.82 17.25 41.40
CA GLU A 419 18.90 17.59 42.33
C GLU A 419 18.46 18.69 43.31
N ASP A 420 17.80 19.74 42.80
CA ASP A 420 17.30 20.89 43.59
C ASP A 420 15.89 20.62 44.13
N LYS A 421 15.84 19.71 45.11
CA LYS A 421 14.60 19.16 45.69
C LYS A 421 13.68 20.23 46.30
N GLU A 422 14.24 21.29 46.87
CA GLU A 422 13.47 22.34 47.56
C GLU A 422 12.66 23.21 46.59
N ASN A 423 13.24 23.57 45.44
CA ASN A 423 12.57 24.36 44.41
C ASN A 423 11.41 23.59 43.76
N VAL A 424 11.61 22.28 43.53
CA VAL A 424 10.56 21.39 43.00
C VAL A 424 9.36 21.28 43.97
N LEU A 425 9.62 21.17 45.28
CA LEU A 425 8.53 21.14 46.26
C LEU A 425 7.82 22.49 46.42
N GLU A 426 8.53 23.61 46.26
CA GLU A 426 7.92 24.94 46.29
C GLU A 426 7.05 25.19 45.07
N THR A 427 7.54 24.90 43.87
CA THR A 427 6.75 25.03 42.62
C THR A 427 5.54 24.10 42.60
N LEU A 428 5.68 22.82 43.00
CA LEU A 428 4.52 21.92 43.13
C LEU A 428 3.52 22.42 44.19
N LYS A 429 4.01 23.03 45.28
CA LYS A 429 3.13 23.64 46.28
C LYS A 429 2.41 24.86 45.74
N GLU A 430 3.09 25.76 45.03
CA GLU A 430 2.50 26.95 44.43
C GLU A 430 1.44 26.61 43.38
N LEU A 431 1.65 25.54 42.61
CA LEU A 431 0.67 25.06 41.63
C LEU A 431 -0.58 24.42 42.25
N ILE A 432 -0.50 23.93 43.50
CA ILE A 432 -1.58 23.20 44.18
C ILE A 432 -2.32 24.08 45.20
N VAL A 433 -1.64 25.05 45.85
CA VAL A 433 -2.21 25.84 46.96
C VAL A 433 -2.97 27.07 46.46
N GLU A 434 -4.21 27.23 46.92
CA GLU A 434 -4.98 28.48 46.77
C GLU A 434 -4.30 29.66 47.48
N LYS A 435 -4.02 30.74 46.74
CA LYS A 435 -4.21 32.07 47.32
C LYS A 435 -5.73 32.33 47.37
N LYS A 436 -6.33 32.21 48.54
CA LYS A 436 -7.63 32.84 48.79
C LYS A 436 -7.44 34.34 48.66
N VAL A 437 -7.99 34.95 47.61
CA VAL A 437 -8.25 36.39 47.61
C VAL A 437 -9.42 36.58 48.56
N GLU A 438 -9.17 37.25 49.68
CA GLU A 438 -10.22 37.74 50.56
C GLU A 438 -11.13 38.67 49.76
N GLU A 439 -12.42 38.35 49.71
CA GLU A 439 -13.46 39.22 49.19
C GLU A 439 -13.50 40.51 50.03
N GLN A 440 -12.83 41.57 49.54
CA GLN A 440 -13.09 42.93 50.01
C GLN A 440 -14.07 43.58 49.05
N PHE A 441 -15.33 43.65 49.49
CA PHE A 441 -16.28 44.66 49.05
C PHE A 441 -15.65 46.05 49.19
N VAL A 442 -15.43 46.74 48.07
CA VAL A 442 -15.26 48.19 48.04
C VAL A 442 -16.13 48.74 46.90
N GLU A 443 -17.25 49.34 47.29
CA GLU A 443 -17.98 50.29 46.46
C GLU A 443 -17.14 51.57 46.30
N GLN A 444 -17.09 52.13 45.08
CA GLN A 444 -17.29 53.55 44.72
C GLN A 444 -16.44 54.01 43.50
N THR A 445 -17.15 54.19 42.37
CA THR A 445 -17.16 55.38 41.47
C THR A 445 -15.86 56.15 41.16
N GLN A 446 -15.43 56.20 39.88
CA GLN A 446 -15.48 57.38 38.97
C GLN A 446 -14.63 57.21 37.67
N GLU A 447 -15.32 57.38 36.52
CA GLU A 447 -14.96 58.08 35.27
C GLU A 447 -13.53 58.00 34.66
N THR A 448 -13.40 57.42 33.45
CA THR A 448 -13.09 58.15 32.19
C THR A 448 -13.19 57.22 30.94
N GLU A 449 -13.64 57.80 29.83
CA GLU A 449 -14.03 57.20 28.55
C GLU A 449 -12.89 56.56 27.69
N PRO A 450 -13.25 55.74 26.67
CA PRO A 450 -12.35 54.86 25.92
C PRO A 450 -11.79 55.48 24.63
N GLN A 451 -10.63 54.99 24.17
CA GLN A 451 -10.21 55.10 22.76
C GLN A 451 -10.16 53.72 22.11
N ILE A 452 -10.96 53.58 21.07
CA ILE A 452 -11.14 52.40 20.21
C ILE A 452 -10.11 52.48 19.07
N GLU A 453 -9.36 51.40 18.84
CA GLU A 453 -8.85 51.07 17.51
C GLU A 453 -9.32 49.66 17.11
N GLU A 454 -10.00 49.61 15.97
CA GLU A 454 -10.82 48.53 15.44
C GLU A 454 -10.01 47.34 14.89
N LYS A 455 -10.48 46.12 15.14
CA LYS A 455 -10.36 45.00 14.18
C LYS A 455 -11.74 44.37 13.96
N LYS A 456 -12.16 44.38 12.69
CA LYS A 456 -13.46 43.92 12.17
C LYS A 456 -13.69 42.42 12.39
N ALA A 457 -14.81 42.06 13.01
CA ALA A 457 -15.39 40.72 12.98
C ALA A 457 -16.60 40.69 12.03
N THR A 458 -16.69 39.65 11.20
CA THR A 458 -17.76 39.40 10.23
C THR A 458 -18.93 38.65 10.88
N ASN A 459 -20.13 39.21 10.85
CA ASN A 459 -21.36 38.58 11.38
C ASN A 459 -22.08 37.77 10.29
N SER A 460 -22.49 36.53 10.59
CA SER A 460 -23.40 35.72 9.78
C SER A 460 -24.79 35.65 10.43
N SER A 461 -25.84 36.08 9.73
CA SER A 461 -27.23 36.02 10.19
C SER A 461 -28.01 34.88 9.50
N THR A 462 -28.71 34.04 10.26
CA THR A 462 -29.67 33.06 9.73
C THR A 462 -31.11 33.51 9.98
N SER A 463 -31.98 33.40 8.97
CA SER A 463 -33.41 33.72 9.08
C SER A 463 -34.23 32.51 9.55
N VAL A 464 -35.09 32.70 10.54
CA VAL A 464 -36.05 31.72 11.06
C VAL A 464 -37.48 32.24 10.84
N ILE A 465 -38.39 31.37 10.42
CA ILE A 465 -39.80 31.71 10.18
C ILE A 465 -40.57 31.47 11.48
N LEU A 466 -41.27 32.49 11.97
CA LEU A 466 -42.09 32.40 13.18
C LEU A 466 -43.44 31.71 12.90
N ALA A 467 -44.12 31.26 13.95
CA ALA A 467 -45.40 30.54 13.85
C ALA A 467 -46.55 31.37 13.23
N ASP A 468 -46.35 32.68 13.00
CA ASP A 468 -47.28 33.56 12.26
C ASP A 468 -46.97 33.68 10.76
N GLY A 469 -45.91 33.02 10.27
CA GLY A 469 -45.50 33.05 8.86
C GLY A 469 -44.58 34.21 8.46
N SER A 470 -44.15 35.06 9.39
CA SER A 470 -43.20 36.14 9.12
C SER A 470 -41.74 35.68 9.24
N TYR A 471 -40.87 36.15 8.32
CA TYR A 471 -39.43 35.88 8.34
C TYR A 471 -38.74 36.80 9.36
N GLY A 472 -38.21 36.23 10.46
CA GLY A 472 -37.38 36.94 11.42
C GLY A 472 -35.89 36.59 11.24
N SER A 473 -35.00 37.58 11.30
CA SER A 473 -33.55 37.35 11.39
C SER A 473 -33.15 37.16 12.86
N ALA A 474 -32.69 35.97 13.23
CA ALA A 474 -32.14 35.73 14.55
C ALA A 474 -30.64 36.07 14.52
N THR A 475 -30.25 37.18 15.13
CA THR A 475 -28.85 37.43 15.49
C THR A 475 -28.60 36.71 16.80
N SER A 476 -27.85 35.61 16.77
CA SER A 476 -27.37 34.97 17.99
C SER A 476 -26.32 35.88 18.62
N ASN A 477 -26.76 36.80 19.47
CA ASN A 477 -25.89 37.32 20.52
C ASN A 477 -25.65 36.15 21.47
N ILE A 478 -24.57 35.41 21.23
CA ILE A 478 -23.97 34.60 22.28
C ILE A 478 -23.66 35.62 23.37
N THR A 479 -24.43 35.62 24.45
CA THR A 479 -24.09 36.37 25.65
C THR A 479 -22.68 35.94 26.05
N GLU A 480 -21.74 36.87 25.90
CA GLU A 480 -20.32 36.77 26.26
C GLU A 480 -20.09 36.55 27.78
N THR A 481 -21.09 36.07 28.53
CA THR A 481 -20.95 35.64 29.92
C THR A 481 -20.49 34.19 30.08
N GLN A 482 -20.29 33.42 28.99
CA GLN A 482 -19.66 32.09 29.06
C GLN A 482 -18.32 31.98 28.32
N GLU A 483 -17.90 32.97 27.54
CA GLU A 483 -16.59 32.96 26.88
C GLU A 483 -15.57 33.92 27.54
N GLN A 484 -16.02 34.97 28.23
CA GLN A 484 -15.12 35.78 29.08
C GLN A 484 -14.80 35.10 30.43
N LEU A 485 -15.70 34.26 30.95
CA LEU A 485 -15.39 33.39 32.11
C LEU A 485 -14.49 32.21 31.75
N VAL A 486 -14.27 31.90 30.47
CA VAL A 486 -13.38 30.80 30.06
C VAL A 486 -11.95 31.29 29.77
N ASN A 487 -11.77 32.58 29.47
CA ASN A 487 -10.44 33.15 29.18
C ASN A 487 -9.76 33.84 30.38
N GLU A 488 -10.46 34.09 31.50
CA GLU A 488 -9.82 34.54 32.75
C GLU A 488 -9.46 33.39 33.72
N PHE A 489 -9.91 32.16 33.47
CA PHE A 489 -9.45 30.97 34.21
C PHE A 489 -8.19 30.36 33.59
N SER A 490 -7.15 31.17 33.43
CA SER A 490 -5.80 30.70 33.13
C SER A 490 -5.13 30.20 34.42
N ILE A 491 -5.59 29.07 34.98
CA ILE A 491 -4.99 28.47 36.19
C ILE A 491 -4.65 26.99 35.95
N SER A 492 -3.43 26.76 35.47
CA SER A 492 -2.59 25.53 35.53
C SER A 492 -3.30 24.17 35.32
N GLY A 493 -2.98 23.45 34.23
CA GLY A 493 -3.53 22.12 33.92
C GLY A 493 -3.42 21.09 35.06
N LEU A 494 -2.36 21.15 35.87
CA LEU A 494 -2.22 20.32 37.08
C LEU A 494 -3.35 20.54 38.09
N LYS A 495 -3.79 21.79 38.28
CA LYS A 495 -4.87 22.15 39.21
C LYS A 495 -6.21 21.63 38.73
N GLU A 496 -6.47 21.69 37.42
CA GLU A 496 -7.69 21.11 36.86
C GLU A 496 -7.73 19.59 37.09
N LEU A 497 -6.64 18.88 36.83
CA LEU A 497 -6.56 17.42 37.04
C LEU A 497 -6.69 17.02 38.52
N VAL A 498 -6.15 17.83 39.44
CA VAL A 498 -6.31 17.62 40.89
C VAL A 498 -7.73 17.93 41.35
N ASN A 499 -8.37 18.99 40.82
CA ASN A 499 -9.76 19.33 41.11
C ASN A 499 -10.74 18.31 40.53
N GLN A 500 -10.44 17.74 39.37
CA GLN A 500 -11.19 16.62 38.79
C GLN A 500 -11.00 15.30 39.57
N LEU A 501 -10.09 15.28 40.54
CA LEU A 501 -9.70 14.14 41.36
C LEU A 501 -9.25 12.92 40.53
N ASP A 502 -8.36 13.13 39.55
CA ASP A 502 -7.73 12.01 38.87
C ASP A 502 -6.84 11.23 39.84
N GLY A 503 -7.34 10.06 40.26
CA GLY A 503 -6.68 9.21 41.24
C GLY A 503 -5.28 8.74 40.82
N MET A 504 -5.00 8.63 39.52
CA MET A 504 -3.68 8.18 39.05
C MET A 504 -2.65 9.31 39.17
N VAL A 505 -2.99 10.55 38.81
CA VAL A 505 -2.09 11.71 38.98
C VAL A 505 -1.77 11.92 40.45
N ILE A 506 -2.79 11.88 41.32
CA ILE A 506 -2.63 12.02 42.78
C ILE A 506 -1.69 10.94 43.33
N SER A 507 -1.82 9.70 42.87
CA SER A 507 -0.95 8.60 43.31
C SER A 507 0.52 8.82 42.91
N VAL A 508 0.78 9.39 41.73
CA VAL A 508 2.14 9.70 41.26
C VAL A 508 2.73 10.87 42.05
N ILE A 509 1.93 11.91 42.36
CA ILE A 509 2.37 13.01 43.22
C ILE A 509 2.74 12.49 44.61
N ALA A 510 1.87 11.67 45.22
CA ALA A 510 2.13 11.07 46.53
C ALA A 510 3.41 10.23 46.54
N GLY A 511 3.60 9.36 45.53
CA GLY A 511 4.82 8.57 45.38
C GLY A 511 6.07 9.41 45.11
N GLY A 512 5.97 10.42 44.24
CA GLY A 512 7.08 11.30 43.87
C GLY A 512 7.57 12.15 45.04
N VAL A 513 6.65 12.72 45.82
CA VAL A 513 6.97 13.51 47.02
C VAL A 513 7.65 12.65 48.09
N ILE A 514 7.20 11.41 48.30
CA ILE A 514 7.88 10.48 49.22
C ILE A 514 9.33 10.23 48.76
N LYS A 515 9.54 9.93 47.47
CA LYS A 515 10.89 9.68 46.93
C LYS A 515 11.83 10.87 47.12
N LEU A 516 11.36 12.09 46.88
CA LEU A 516 12.16 13.31 47.08
C LEU A 516 12.59 13.49 48.53
N VAL A 517 11.68 13.21 49.46
CA VAL A 517 11.92 13.37 50.91
C VAL A 517 12.83 12.27 51.47
N LEU A 518 12.65 11.01 51.05
CA LEU A 518 13.47 9.88 51.50
C LEU A 518 14.94 10.02 51.10
N LYS A 519 15.22 10.65 49.95
CA LYS A 519 16.60 10.96 49.51
C LYS A 519 17.28 12.07 50.34
N THR A 520 16.67 12.59 51.41
CA THR A 520 17.24 13.65 52.27
C THR A 520 17.07 13.34 53.76
N THR A 521 18.16 13.32 54.51
CA THR A 521 18.16 13.13 55.97
C THR A 521 18.61 14.42 56.68
N GLY A 522 18.08 14.70 57.88
CA GLY A 522 18.46 15.86 58.71
C GLY A 522 17.40 16.97 58.83
N ALA A 523 17.82 18.16 59.32
CA ALA A 523 16.94 19.31 59.59
C ALA A 523 16.27 19.88 58.32
N THR A 524 16.99 19.90 57.21
CA THR A 524 16.45 20.22 55.87
C THR A 524 15.42 19.17 55.45
N GLY A 525 15.66 17.90 55.72
CA GLY A 525 14.70 16.81 55.51
C GLY A 525 13.38 17.01 56.28
N ASN A 526 13.44 17.52 57.51
CA ASN A 526 12.23 17.83 58.29
C ASN A 526 11.44 19.01 57.71
N LYS A 527 12.12 20.07 57.22
CA LYS A 527 11.48 21.16 56.48
C LYS A 527 10.79 20.65 55.21
N MET A 528 11.43 19.72 54.50
CA MET A 528 10.89 19.09 53.30
C MET A 528 9.72 18.15 53.59
N ARG A 529 9.78 17.37 54.69
CA ARG A 529 8.66 16.55 55.20
C ARG A 529 7.43 17.41 55.51
N ALA A 530 7.64 18.57 56.16
CA ALA A 530 6.55 19.48 56.46
C ALA A 530 5.90 20.04 55.18
N LYS A 531 6.71 20.45 54.18
CA LYS A 531 6.20 20.90 52.87
C LYS A 531 5.47 19.77 52.11
N ALA A 532 6.02 18.56 52.11
CA ALA A 532 5.41 17.38 51.52
C ALA A 532 4.06 17.02 52.14
N LEU A 533 3.97 17.04 53.47
CA LEU A 533 2.72 16.81 54.21
C LEU A 533 1.69 17.89 53.89
N GLN A 534 2.10 19.16 53.74
CA GLN A 534 1.19 20.23 53.33
C GLN A 534 0.55 19.97 51.96
N ILE A 535 1.33 19.52 50.96
CA ILE A 535 0.82 19.19 49.62
C ILE A 535 -0.25 18.08 49.71
N ILE A 536 0.05 17.00 50.45
CA ILE A 536 -0.87 15.86 50.59
C ILE A 536 -2.14 16.25 51.36
N ILE A 537 -2.00 17.08 52.40
CA ILE A 537 -3.14 17.60 53.16
C ILE A 537 -4.02 18.47 52.27
N GLU A 538 -3.46 19.26 51.37
CA GLU A 538 -4.23 20.10 50.45
C GLU A 538 -5.06 19.25 49.48
N ILE A 539 -4.49 18.17 48.94
CA ILE A 539 -5.23 17.21 48.11
C ILE A 539 -6.43 16.60 48.87
N LEU A 540 -6.25 16.29 50.15
CA LEU A 540 -7.35 15.80 51.01
C LEU A 540 -8.39 16.87 51.35
N LYS A 541 -8.03 18.15 51.35
CA LYS A 541 -8.99 19.25 51.51
C LYS A 541 -9.83 19.42 50.24
N VAL A 542 -9.21 19.35 49.06
CA VAL A 542 -9.91 19.38 47.77
C VAL A 542 -10.92 18.24 47.70
N GLU A 543 -10.54 17.02 48.12
CA GLU A 543 -11.46 15.87 48.21
C GLU A 543 -12.69 16.18 49.09
N LYS A 544 -12.51 16.87 50.23
CA LYS A 544 -13.61 17.23 51.13
C LYS A 544 -14.51 18.35 50.59
N GLN A 545 -13.98 19.22 49.73
CA GLN A 545 -14.71 20.33 49.13
C GLN A 545 -15.49 19.90 47.87
N SER A 546 -15.01 18.88 47.15
CA SER A 546 -15.65 18.35 45.96
C SER A 546 -16.74 17.30 46.26
N SER A 547 -17.73 17.19 45.38
CA SER A 547 -18.82 16.18 45.48
C SER A 547 -18.39 14.76 45.08
N LYS A 548 -17.28 14.60 44.34
CA LYS A 548 -16.70 13.31 43.97
C LYS A 548 -15.75 12.80 45.06
N LYS A 549 -15.76 11.50 45.34
CA LYS A 549 -14.84 10.85 46.30
C LYS A 549 -13.67 10.21 45.55
N LEU A 550 -12.48 10.19 46.15
CA LEU A 550 -11.35 9.41 45.61
C LEU A 550 -11.68 7.90 45.63
N PRO A 551 -11.14 7.14 44.67
CA PRO A 551 -11.09 5.68 44.76
C PRO A 551 -10.39 5.24 46.06
N GLU A 552 -10.89 4.17 46.68
CA GLU A 552 -10.42 3.69 47.99
C GLU A 552 -8.93 3.34 47.97
N ASP A 553 -8.44 2.69 46.90
CA ASP A 553 -7.03 2.36 46.70
C ASP A 553 -6.10 3.58 46.73
N VAL A 554 -6.54 4.70 46.13
CA VAL A 554 -5.75 5.93 46.08
C VAL A 554 -5.74 6.60 47.45
N ARG A 555 -6.87 6.57 48.16
CA ARG A 555 -6.97 7.06 49.54
C ARG A 555 -6.06 6.26 50.48
N GLU A 556 -5.95 4.94 50.30
CA GLU A 556 -5.00 4.11 51.04
C GLU A 556 -3.55 4.49 50.75
N ARG A 557 -3.18 4.70 49.48
CA ARG A 557 -1.84 5.18 49.11
C ARG A 557 -1.51 6.54 49.70
N VAL A 558 -2.47 7.46 49.72
CA VAL A 558 -2.32 8.78 50.36
C VAL A 558 -2.15 8.65 51.88
N LYS A 559 -2.92 7.77 52.54
CA LYS A 559 -2.74 7.48 53.99
C LYS A 559 -1.36 6.87 54.27
N LEU A 560 -0.91 5.94 53.43
CA LEU A 560 0.41 5.32 53.53
C LEU A 560 1.51 6.37 53.34
N ALA A 561 1.34 7.30 52.39
CA ALA A 561 2.24 8.43 52.19
C ALA A 561 2.37 9.30 53.45
N ILE A 562 1.25 9.64 54.10
CA ILE A 562 1.23 10.38 55.37
C ILE A 562 1.95 9.59 56.47
N GLY A 563 1.73 8.28 56.54
CA GLY A 563 2.38 7.40 57.51
C GLY A 563 3.91 7.37 57.38
N ILE A 564 4.41 7.25 56.14
CA ILE A 564 5.85 7.28 55.83
C ILE A 564 6.45 8.67 56.15
N LEU A 565 5.79 9.75 55.73
CA LEU A 565 6.28 11.12 55.94
C LEU A 565 6.26 11.56 57.42
N SER A 566 5.35 10.99 58.22
CA SER A 566 5.26 11.24 59.67
C SER A 566 6.27 10.46 60.52
N GLY A 567 7.13 9.65 59.89
CA GLY A 567 8.22 8.94 60.57
C GLY A 567 7.81 7.66 61.32
N LYS A 568 6.61 7.10 61.09
CA LYS A 568 6.18 5.82 61.71
C LYS A 568 6.69 4.57 60.97
N GLY A 569 7.60 4.73 60.01
CA GLY A 569 8.01 3.66 59.09
C GLY A 569 9.52 3.53 58.90
N GLU A 570 10.31 3.52 59.98
CA GLU A 570 11.78 3.30 59.91
C GLU A 570 12.15 1.95 59.24
N ASN A 571 11.25 0.95 59.24
CA ASN A 571 11.49 -0.37 58.63
C ASN A 571 11.18 -0.48 57.11
N VAL A 572 10.63 0.55 56.47
CA VAL A 572 10.26 0.48 55.03
C VAL A 572 11.44 0.86 54.12
N VAL A 573 12.37 1.68 54.63
CA VAL A 573 13.52 2.20 53.88
C VAL A 573 14.51 1.08 53.51
N GLU A 574 14.77 0.14 54.43
CA GLU A 574 15.64 -1.02 54.17
C GLU A 574 15.03 -2.01 53.16
N MET A 575 13.70 -2.10 53.12
CA MET A 575 12.99 -2.97 52.17
C MET A 575 12.96 -2.35 50.77
N SER A 576 12.77 -1.04 50.63
CA SER A 576 12.84 -0.37 49.33
C SER A 576 14.25 -0.41 48.72
N GLU A 577 15.31 -0.27 49.52
CA GLU A 577 16.68 -0.34 49.00
C GLU A 577 17.06 -1.77 48.54
N LYS A 578 16.52 -2.80 49.19
CA LYS A 578 16.70 -4.20 48.76
C LYS A 578 15.94 -4.50 47.47
N ILE A 579 14.69 -4.05 47.38
CA ILE A 579 13.85 -4.22 46.20
C ILE A 579 14.40 -3.42 45.00
N GLU A 580 14.90 -2.21 45.20
CA GLU A 580 15.56 -1.43 44.13
C GLU A 580 16.86 -2.09 43.65
N LYS A 581 17.64 -2.71 44.55
CA LYS A 581 18.82 -3.50 44.18
C LYS A 581 18.48 -4.79 43.42
N GLU A 582 17.38 -5.46 43.77
CA GLU A 582 16.87 -6.62 43.03
C GLU A 582 16.34 -6.22 41.64
N ILE A 583 15.55 -5.14 41.54
CA ILE A 583 15.00 -4.67 40.27
C ILE A 583 16.11 -4.15 39.34
N THR A 584 17.13 -3.46 39.86
CA THR A 584 18.29 -3.02 39.08
C THR A 584 19.17 -4.19 38.63
N ALA A 585 19.30 -5.25 39.45
CA ALA A 585 19.96 -6.49 39.05
C ALA A 585 19.19 -7.24 37.95
N GLU A 586 17.85 -7.29 38.02
CA GLU A 586 17.01 -7.87 36.96
C GLU A 586 17.04 -7.05 35.67
N MET A 587 17.06 -5.71 35.75
CA MET A 587 17.19 -4.85 34.56
C MET A 587 18.57 -4.96 33.91
N GLN A 588 19.64 -5.10 34.70
CA GLN A 588 20.99 -5.35 34.17
C GLN A 588 21.15 -6.75 33.55
N ASN A 589 20.39 -7.74 34.04
CA ASN A 589 20.35 -9.07 33.41
C ASN A 589 19.56 -9.06 32.10
N LYS A 590 18.51 -8.22 31.98
CA LYS A 590 17.81 -8.01 30.70
C LYS A 590 18.64 -7.24 29.68
N THR A 591 19.46 -6.27 30.08
CA THR A 591 20.37 -5.56 29.14
C THR A 591 21.55 -6.44 28.68
N LYS A 592 22.05 -7.35 29.53
CA LYS A 592 23.05 -8.35 29.10
C LYS A 592 22.53 -9.36 28.08
N ILE A 593 21.21 -9.56 27.99
CA ILE A 593 20.57 -10.40 26.97
C ILE A 593 20.34 -9.60 25.67
N SER A 594 20.21 -8.27 25.73
CA SER A 594 20.06 -7.42 24.53
C SER A 594 21.38 -6.99 23.88
N ASP A 595 22.50 -7.00 24.61
CA ASP A 595 23.81 -6.58 24.09
C ASP A 595 24.62 -7.70 23.40
N LYS A 596 24.04 -8.91 23.24
CA LYS A 596 24.53 -9.92 22.29
C LYS A 596 23.85 -9.77 20.93
N THR A 597 24.03 -8.61 20.31
CA THR A 597 23.96 -8.50 18.85
C THR A 597 25.39 -8.38 18.34
N GLU A 598 26.02 -9.53 18.16
CA GLU A 598 27.33 -9.62 17.53
C GLU A 598 27.24 -9.02 16.12
N THR A 599 28.11 -8.05 15.89
CA THR A 599 28.45 -7.52 14.57
C THR A 599 29.18 -8.63 13.80
N THR A 600 28.43 -9.44 13.05
CA THR A 600 29.03 -10.42 12.13
C THR A 600 29.43 -9.73 10.83
N GLN A 601 30.73 -9.77 10.53
CA GLN A 601 31.27 -9.45 9.21
C GLN A 601 30.70 -10.44 8.18
N ILE A 602 30.44 -9.96 6.96
CA ILE A 602 29.56 -10.58 5.96
C ILE A 602 30.13 -11.86 5.29
N ASP A 603 31.33 -12.33 5.61
CA ASP A 603 31.99 -13.42 4.86
C ASP A 603 32.40 -14.68 5.65
N GLU A 604 31.81 -14.93 6.84
CA GLU A 604 32.06 -16.19 7.55
C GLU A 604 30.99 -17.25 7.27
N LYS A 605 31.42 -18.42 6.76
CA LYS A 605 30.54 -19.57 6.46
C LYS A 605 29.86 -20.08 7.73
N ILE A 606 28.53 -19.96 7.78
CA ILE A 606 27.67 -20.60 8.77
C ILE A 606 27.93 -22.11 8.76
N ARG A 607 28.43 -22.67 9.87
CA ARG A 607 28.45 -24.12 10.10
C ARG A 607 27.12 -24.50 10.75
N TYR A 608 26.37 -25.35 10.08
CA TYR A 608 25.16 -25.95 10.64
C TYR A 608 25.56 -27.08 11.59
N GLU A 609 25.27 -26.94 12.89
CA GLU A 609 25.45 -28.00 13.91
C GLU A 609 24.51 -29.21 13.70
N LEU A 610 23.64 -29.17 12.69
CA LEU A 610 22.77 -30.28 12.27
C LEU A 610 23.55 -31.49 11.67
N PHE A 611 24.87 -31.40 11.53
CA PHE A 611 25.73 -32.46 10.97
C PHE A 611 26.95 -32.80 11.85
N SER A 612 26.90 -32.54 13.15
CA SER A 612 27.89 -33.07 14.09
C SER A 612 27.47 -34.49 14.50
N THR A 613 28.15 -35.49 13.94
CA THR A 613 28.11 -36.85 14.46
C THR A 613 29.01 -36.95 15.68
N ASN A 614 28.52 -37.62 16.73
CA ASN A 614 29.16 -38.03 18.00
C ASN A 614 28.83 -37.13 19.20
N ASP A 615 27.84 -37.52 20.02
CA ASP A 615 28.04 -38.42 21.16
C ASP A 615 26.70 -38.56 21.92
N ASP A 616 26.31 -39.81 22.15
CA ASP A 616 25.07 -40.26 22.78
C ASP A 616 25.09 -39.98 24.29
N GLU A 617 24.12 -39.22 24.84
CA GLU A 617 23.57 -39.44 26.20
C GLU A 617 22.40 -38.50 26.63
N GLU A 618 21.95 -37.51 25.84
CA GLU A 618 20.86 -36.59 26.26
C GLU A 618 19.61 -36.56 25.33
N VAL A 619 19.24 -37.68 24.71
CA VAL A 619 18.22 -37.68 23.62
C VAL A 619 16.82 -38.22 24.03
N GLU A 620 16.63 -38.78 25.23
CA GLU A 620 15.33 -39.40 25.59
C GLU A 620 14.18 -38.41 25.87
N ASP A 621 14.44 -37.22 26.41
CA ASP A 621 13.36 -36.28 26.80
C ASP A 621 12.85 -35.39 25.64
N VAL A 622 13.64 -35.23 24.57
CA VAL A 622 13.27 -34.43 23.40
C VAL A 622 12.56 -35.29 22.34
N THR A 623 12.91 -36.57 22.24
CA THR A 623 12.31 -37.52 21.27
C THR A 623 10.85 -37.83 21.58
N SER A 624 10.50 -38.01 22.85
CA SER A 624 9.12 -38.29 23.28
C SER A 624 8.14 -37.13 22.99
N ARG A 625 8.58 -35.87 23.16
CA ARG A 625 7.81 -34.68 22.79
C ARG A 625 7.65 -34.50 21.28
N ILE A 626 8.68 -34.85 20.51
CA ILE A 626 8.63 -34.81 19.03
C ILE A 626 7.72 -35.90 18.47
N GLU A 627 7.66 -37.08 19.11
CA GLU A 627 6.77 -38.17 18.70
C GLU A 627 5.30 -37.87 18.99
N GLN A 628 4.96 -37.28 20.14
CA GLN A 628 3.59 -36.84 20.45
C GLN A 628 3.07 -35.73 19.51
N ILE A 629 3.95 -34.82 19.07
CA ILE A 629 3.62 -33.78 18.07
C ILE A 629 3.49 -34.38 16.65
N LYS A 630 4.22 -35.47 16.35
CA LYS A 630 4.10 -36.19 15.07
C LYS A 630 2.83 -37.06 14.99
N GLU A 631 2.37 -37.64 16.10
CA GLU A 631 1.14 -38.44 16.12
C GLU A 631 -0.12 -37.58 15.97
N SER A 632 -0.19 -36.45 16.68
CA SER A 632 -1.28 -35.46 16.53
C SER A 632 -1.39 -34.92 15.09
N ARG A 633 -0.25 -34.62 14.45
CA ARG A 633 -0.21 -34.22 13.02
C ARG A 633 -0.56 -35.36 12.06
N LYS A 634 -0.40 -36.63 12.42
CA LYS A 634 -0.80 -37.77 11.57
C LYS A 634 -2.32 -37.93 11.52
N LEU A 635 -3.02 -37.73 12.65
CA LEU A 635 -4.49 -37.79 12.70
C LEU A 635 -5.14 -36.66 11.89
N GLU A 636 -4.60 -35.44 11.96
CA GLU A 636 -5.11 -34.30 11.16
C GLU A 636 -4.92 -34.51 9.64
N ARG A 637 -3.82 -35.15 9.22
CA ARG A 637 -3.56 -35.45 7.80
C ARG A 637 -4.52 -36.48 7.21
N LEU A 638 -5.07 -37.37 8.04
CA LEU A 638 -6.04 -38.39 7.59
C LEU A 638 -7.43 -37.79 7.32
N ASN A 639 -7.79 -36.70 7.99
CA ASN A 639 -9.09 -36.03 7.77
C ASN A 639 -9.17 -35.26 6.44
N ASN A 640 -8.04 -35.00 5.78
CA ASN A 640 -7.96 -34.21 4.54
C ASN A 640 -7.70 -35.06 3.28
N ILE A 641 -8.03 -36.35 3.33
CA ILE A 641 -7.94 -37.25 2.18
C ILE A 641 -9.20 -37.07 1.34
N VAL A 642 -9.02 -36.67 0.07
CA VAL A 642 -10.11 -36.53 -0.89
C VAL A 642 -9.91 -37.54 -2.02
N GLN A 643 -10.95 -38.33 -2.27
CA GLN A 643 -11.00 -39.27 -3.38
C GLN A 643 -11.28 -38.51 -4.69
N LEU A 644 -10.36 -38.63 -5.66
CA LEU A 644 -10.46 -37.96 -6.97
C LEU A 644 -11.01 -38.86 -8.08
N THR A 645 -10.91 -40.19 -7.95
CA THR A 645 -11.46 -41.17 -8.90
C THR A 645 -12.22 -42.28 -8.18
N GLY A 646 -13.17 -42.92 -8.87
CA GLY A 646 -13.96 -44.02 -8.33
C GLY A 646 -13.19 -45.35 -8.30
N TYR A 647 -13.73 -46.34 -7.59
CA TYR A 647 -13.16 -47.71 -7.56
C TYR A 647 -13.36 -48.51 -8.86
N SER A 648 -14.16 -47.99 -9.78
CA SER A 648 -14.43 -48.61 -11.08
C SER A 648 -13.56 -48.03 -12.20
N ASP A 649 -12.77 -46.99 -11.89
CA ASP A 649 -11.92 -46.32 -12.84
C ASP A 649 -10.58 -47.08 -13.01
N PRO A 650 -9.90 -46.97 -14.16
CA PRO A 650 -8.62 -47.64 -14.38
C PRO A 650 -7.53 -47.19 -13.40
N PHE A 651 -7.64 -45.96 -12.90
CA PHE A 651 -6.82 -45.42 -11.83
C PHE A 651 -7.64 -45.19 -10.58
N TYR A 652 -7.07 -45.58 -9.45
CA TYR A 652 -7.51 -45.10 -8.16
C TYR A 652 -6.59 -43.99 -7.67
N ILE A 653 -7.16 -42.81 -7.44
CA ILE A 653 -6.43 -41.61 -7.05
C ILE A 653 -7.06 -41.02 -5.80
N GLU A 654 -6.23 -40.93 -4.76
CA GLU A 654 -6.54 -40.21 -3.53
C GLU A 654 -5.53 -39.07 -3.34
N ALA A 655 -6.01 -37.89 -3.01
CA ALA A 655 -5.17 -36.72 -2.76
C ALA A 655 -5.25 -36.28 -1.31
N VAL A 656 -4.10 -36.07 -0.68
CA VAL A 656 -4.01 -35.35 0.60
C VAL A 656 -3.82 -33.87 0.28
N VAL A 657 -4.80 -33.06 0.69
CA VAL A 657 -4.78 -31.61 0.45
C VAL A 657 -4.13 -30.90 1.63
N THR A 658 -3.09 -30.12 1.34
CA THR A 658 -2.41 -29.27 2.32
C THR A 658 -2.39 -27.83 1.81
N VAL A 659 -3.08 -26.95 2.54
CA VAL A 659 -3.21 -25.53 2.21
C VAL A 659 -2.25 -24.72 3.06
N THR A 660 -1.36 -23.97 2.42
CA THR A 660 -0.47 -22.99 3.06
C THR A 660 -0.74 -21.59 2.52
N HIS A 661 -0.06 -20.57 3.06
CA HIS A 661 -0.35 -19.15 2.78
C HIS A 661 -0.30 -18.76 1.28
N PHE A 662 0.47 -19.45 0.44
CA PHE A 662 0.56 -19.12 -0.99
C PHE A 662 0.57 -20.35 -1.90
N ASP A 663 0.74 -21.54 -1.34
CA ASP A 663 0.86 -22.79 -2.07
C ASP A 663 -0.15 -23.81 -1.51
N ILE A 664 -0.84 -24.50 -2.41
CA ILE A 664 -1.64 -25.68 -2.15
C ILE A 664 -0.87 -26.86 -2.70
N THR A 665 -0.55 -27.80 -1.82
CA THR A 665 0.13 -29.04 -2.17
C THR A 665 -0.87 -30.20 -2.12
N LEU A 666 -1.03 -30.87 -3.26
CA LEU A 666 -1.84 -32.06 -3.44
C LEU A 666 -0.90 -33.25 -3.56
N ASP A 667 -0.83 -34.07 -2.53
CA ASP A 667 -0.08 -35.32 -2.57
C ASP A 667 -1.01 -36.43 -3.05
N CYS A 668 -0.96 -36.74 -4.35
CA CYS A 668 -1.80 -37.74 -5.00
C CYS A 668 -1.14 -39.12 -4.93
N LEU A 669 -1.82 -40.09 -4.32
CA LEU A 669 -1.51 -41.51 -4.44
C LEU A 669 -2.25 -42.06 -5.67
N VAL A 670 -1.50 -42.54 -6.66
CA VAL A 670 -2.04 -43.09 -7.90
C VAL A 670 -1.78 -44.59 -7.92
N ILE A 671 -2.84 -45.39 -8.07
CA ILE A 671 -2.77 -46.85 -8.13
C ILE A 671 -3.34 -47.31 -9.48
N ASN A 672 -2.59 -48.17 -10.18
CA ASN A 672 -3.08 -48.82 -11.39
C ASN A 672 -3.92 -50.04 -11.01
N GLN A 673 -5.24 -49.99 -11.26
CA GLN A 673 -6.15 -51.10 -11.00
C GLN A 673 -6.28 -52.06 -12.21
N THR A 674 -5.70 -51.70 -13.35
CA THR A 674 -5.79 -52.50 -14.58
C THR A 674 -4.76 -53.64 -14.62
N PRO A 675 -5.03 -54.73 -15.36
CA PRO A 675 -4.07 -55.82 -15.55
C PRO A 675 -2.96 -55.50 -16.55
N SER A 676 -3.01 -54.34 -17.21
CA SER A 676 -2.04 -53.87 -18.21
C SER A 676 -1.07 -52.83 -17.63
N THR A 677 0.14 -52.77 -18.19
CA THR A 677 1.09 -51.68 -17.90
C THR A 677 0.62 -50.39 -18.56
N LEU A 678 0.53 -49.32 -17.77
CA LEU A 678 0.12 -47.99 -18.25
C LEU A 678 1.36 -47.08 -18.33
N GLN A 679 1.56 -46.47 -19.50
CA GLN A 679 2.71 -45.61 -19.79
C GLN A 679 2.26 -44.15 -19.88
N ASN A 680 3.22 -43.24 -19.70
CA ASN A 680 3.04 -41.81 -19.91
C ASN A 680 1.89 -41.18 -19.08
N ILE A 681 1.72 -41.61 -17.83
CA ILE A 681 0.69 -41.08 -16.94
C ILE A 681 1.05 -39.65 -16.56
N ASN A 682 0.24 -38.69 -17.01
CA ASN A 682 0.39 -37.27 -16.72
C ASN A 682 -0.89 -36.72 -16.10
N ILE A 683 -0.78 -36.17 -14.89
CA ILE A 683 -1.89 -35.52 -14.19
C ILE A 683 -1.81 -34.02 -14.45
N GLU A 684 -2.82 -33.48 -15.12
CA GLU A 684 -2.92 -32.04 -15.39
C GLU A 684 -4.05 -31.44 -14.55
N LEU A 685 -3.70 -30.42 -13.77
CA LEU A 685 -4.65 -29.65 -12.96
C LEU A 685 -5.04 -28.37 -13.70
N ILE A 686 -6.34 -28.08 -13.69
CA ILE A 686 -6.94 -26.84 -14.16
C ILE A 686 -7.54 -26.14 -12.94
N PRO A 687 -6.79 -25.23 -12.30
CA PRO A 687 -7.34 -24.46 -11.19
C PRO A 687 -8.20 -23.30 -11.72
N HIS A 688 -9.38 -23.13 -11.14
CA HIS A 688 -10.30 -22.01 -11.37
C HIS A 688 -10.24 -21.03 -10.18
N GLY A 689 -10.36 -19.73 -10.45
CA GLY A 689 -10.39 -18.70 -9.41
C GLY A 689 -9.04 -18.03 -9.12
N GLY A 690 -8.26 -17.68 -10.15
CA GLY A 690 -7.03 -16.91 -9.97
C GLY A 690 -5.89 -17.70 -9.31
N MET A 691 -5.82 -18.99 -9.59
CA MET A 691 -4.79 -19.91 -9.10
C MET A 691 -3.95 -20.37 -10.30
N SER A 692 -2.66 -20.62 -10.10
CA SER A 692 -1.72 -21.00 -11.16
C SER A 692 -0.94 -22.26 -10.79
N VAL A 693 -0.77 -23.20 -11.73
CA VAL A 693 -0.03 -24.44 -11.47
C VAL A 693 1.47 -24.15 -11.41
N LYS A 694 2.15 -24.58 -10.34
CA LYS A 694 3.56 -24.29 -10.08
C LYS A 694 4.50 -25.27 -10.76
N THR A 695 4.13 -26.55 -10.80
CA THR A 695 4.98 -27.64 -11.31
C THR A 695 4.12 -28.71 -11.96
N LYS A 696 4.48 -29.10 -13.19
CA LYS A 696 3.97 -30.31 -13.85
C LYS A 696 4.85 -31.50 -13.47
N PRO A 697 4.27 -32.64 -13.04
CA PRO A 697 5.04 -33.83 -12.71
C PRO A 697 5.63 -34.45 -13.98
N ALA A 698 6.72 -35.21 -13.84
CA ALA A 698 7.23 -36.03 -14.94
C ALA A 698 6.25 -37.19 -15.22
N PRO A 699 6.10 -37.61 -16.48
CA PRO A 699 5.23 -38.74 -16.81
C PRO A 699 5.72 -40.02 -16.11
N VAL A 700 4.80 -40.73 -15.46
CA VAL A 700 5.09 -41.96 -14.71
C VAL A 700 4.61 -43.17 -15.51
N THR A 701 5.34 -44.27 -15.41
CA THR A 701 4.89 -45.58 -15.93
C THR A 701 4.57 -46.48 -14.75
N LEU A 702 3.38 -47.07 -14.74
CA LEU A 702 2.92 -47.96 -13.66
C LEU A 702 2.67 -49.38 -14.18
N GLY A 703 3.19 -50.35 -13.42
CA GLY A 703 2.86 -51.77 -13.61
C GLY A 703 1.43 -52.11 -13.15
N PRO A 704 0.92 -53.32 -13.47
CA PRO A 704 -0.36 -53.79 -12.95
C PRO A 704 -0.34 -53.84 -11.42
N GLY A 705 -1.29 -53.17 -10.75
CA GLY A 705 -1.37 -53.12 -9.29
C GLY A 705 -0.31 -52.26 -8.60
N ASP A 706 0.56 -51.58 -9.36
CA ASP A 706 1.62 -50.73 -8.81
C ASP A 706 1.09 -49.35 -8.40
N PHE A 707 1.78 -48.69 -7.46
CA PHE A 707 1.38 -47.37 -6.95
C PHE A 707 2.54 -46.38 -6.89
N VAL A 708 2.25 -45.12 -7.18
CA VAL A 708 3.21 -44.01 -7.06
C VAL A 708 2.55 -42.82 -6.36
N ARG A 709 3.34 -42.09 -5.58
CA ARG A 709 2.94 -40.80 -5.00
C ARG A 709 3.47 -39.66 -5.86
N VAL A 710 2.58 -38.79 -6.30
CA VAL A 710 2.89 -37.60 -7.10
C VAL A 710 2.46 -36.37 -6.33
N THR A 711 3.40 -35.45 -6.11
CA THR A 711 3.13 -34.18 -5.42
C THR A 711 2.87 -33.08 -6.45
N LEU A 712 1.70 -32.47 -6.41
CA LEU A 712 1.29 -31.40 -7.31
C LEU A 712 1.17 -30.09 -6.51
N GLY A 713 1.76 -29.01 -7.03
CA GLY A 713 1.75 -27.71 -6.40
C GLY A 713 0.91 -26.71 -7.19
N VAL A 714 -0.06 -26.08 -6.54
CA VAL A 714 -0.86 -24.99 -7.09
C VAL A 714 -0.62 -23.72 -6.27
N LYS A 715 -0.24 -22.65 -6.95
CA LYS A 715 -0.03 -21.34 -6.34
C LYS A 715 -1.34 -20.57 -6.30
N VAL A 716 -1.61 -19.92 -5.17
CA VAL A 716 -2.80 -19.09 -4.94
C VAL A 716 -2.44 -17.63 -5.15
N ASP A 717 -3.07 -16.98 -6.14
CA ASP A 717 -2.88 -15.54 -6.37
C ASP A 717 -4.01 -14.68 -5.74
N ALA A 718 -5.16 -15.27 -5.35
CA ALA A 718 -6.28 -14.57 -4.70
C ALA A 718 -7.07 -15.44 -3.67
N THR A 719 -7.74 -14.79 -2.69
CA THR A 719 -8.53 -15.42 -1.60
C THR A 719 -9.96 -15.81 -2.00
N THR A 720 -10.19 -16.15 -3.27
CA THR A 720 -11.48 -16.67 -3.75
C THR A 720 -11.61 -18.16 -3.52
N VAL A 721 -12.84 -18.69 -3.43
CA VAL A 721 -13.08 -20.14 -3.42
C VAL A 721 -12.40 -20.76 -4.64
N GLY A 722 -11.40 -21.59 -4.40
CA GLY A 722 -10.65 -22.26 -5.44
C GLY A 722 -11.32 -23.58 -5.79
N VAL A 723 -11.68 -23.76 -7.06
CA VAL A 723 -12.09 -25.07 -7.58
C VAL A 723 -10.94 -25.60 -8.41
N ILE A 724 -10.38 -26.74 -8.04
CA ILE A 724 -9.34 -27.42 -8.82
C ILE A 724 -10.03 -28.57 -9.55
N SER A 725 -10.14 -28.45 -10.87
CA SER A 725 -10.49 -29.56 -11.76
C SER A 725 -9.21 -30.15 -12.33
N GLY A 726 -9.27 -31.34 -12.91
CA GLY A 726 -8.10 -31.95 -13.53
C GLY A 726 -8.44 -33.17 -14.35
N TYR A 727 -7.48 -33.65 -15.11
CA TYR A 727 -7.60 -34.90 -15.84
C TYR A 727 -6.25 -35.64 -15.88
N VAL A 728 -6.32 -36.94 -16.16
CA VAL A 728 -5.18 -37.82 -16.29
C VAL A 728 -5.13 -38.34 -17.71
N ASN A 729 -4.01 -38.09 -18.38
CA ASN A 729 -3.71 -38.67 -19.69
C ASN A 729 -2.80 -39.87 -19.49
N TYR A 730 -3.07 -40.97 -20.20
CA TYR A 730 -2.28 -42.19 -20.12
C TYR A 730 -2.39 -43.03 -21.39
N ASP A 731 -1.35 -43.82 -21.65
CA ASP A 731 -1.25 -44.73 -22.77
C ASP A 731 -1.30 -46.18 -22.29
N ILE A 732 -2.20 -46.99 -22.86
CA ILE A 732 -2.28 -48.43 -22.57
C ILE A 732 -1.33 -49.17 -23.50
N SER A 733 -0.32 -49.86 -22.95
CA SER A 733 0.61 -50.63 -23.77
C SER A 733 0.07 -52.03 -24.07
N ASP A 734 -1.02 -52.13 -24.84
CA ASP A 734 -1.52 -53.42 -25.32
C ASP A 734 -1.00 -53.70 -26.74
N LYS A 735 -0.40 -54.89 -26.92
CA LYS A 735 0.31 -55.28 -28.16
C LYS A 735 -0.58 -55.48 -29.40
N ASN A 736 -1.89 -55.22 -29.31
CA ASN A 736 -2.86 -55.56 -30.35
C ASN A 736 -3.77 -54.41 -30.81
N VAL A 737 -3.40 -53.13 -30.65
CA VAL A 737 -4.18 -52.04 -31.24
C VAL A 737 -3.32 -51.13 -32.12
N THR A 738 -3.64 -51.18 -33.42
CA THR A 738 -3.11 -50.35 -34.49
C THR A 738 -3.46 -48.88 -34.30
N HIS A 739 -2.46 -48.02 -34.13
CA HIS A 739 -2.36 -46.60 -34.52
C HIS A 739 -3.52 -45.59 -34.28
N HIS A 740 -4.63 -45.92 -33.61
CA HIS A 740 -5.73 -44.99 -33.34
C HIS A 740 -6.43 -45.22 -31.99
N ALA A 741 -5.73 -45.75 -30.98
CA ALA A 741 -6.27 -45.77 -29.61
C ALA A 741 -6.04 -44.39 -28.98
N LEU A 742 -7.13 -43.61 -28.98
CA LEU A 742 -7.35 -42.32 -28.32
C LEU A 742 -6.51 -42.12 -27.05
N ASP A 743 -5.94 -40.93 -26.90
CA ASP A 743 -5.52 -40.38 -25.60
C ASP A 743 -6.65 -40.66 -24.59
N ALA A 744 -6.46 -41.65 -23.73
CA ALA A 744 -7.48 -42.02 -22.76
C ALA A 744 -7.42 -40.96 -21.65
N ASN A 745 -8.35 -40.01 -21.71
CA ASN A 745 -8.42 -38.92 -20.73
C ASN A 745 -9.41 -39.31 -19.63
N LEU A 746 -8.92 -39.47 -18.40
CA LEU A 746 -9.76 -39.66 -17.21
C LEU A 746 -9.94 -38.33 -16.51
N ILE A 747 -11.17 -37.83 -16.42
CA ILE A 747 -11.48 -36.59 -15.72
C ILE A 747 -11.53 -36.87 -14.21
N LEU A 748 -10.84 -36.04 -13.42
CA LEU A 748 -10.83 -36.12 -11.97
C LEU A 748 -12.03 -35.39 -11.37
N ASN A 749 -12.46 -35.83 -10.19
CA ASN A 749 -13.48 -35.13 -9.41
C ASN A 749 -13.02 -33.71 -9.02
N GLU A 750 -13.94 -32.76 -9.02
CA GLU A 750 -13.66 -31.37 -8.66
C GLU A 750 -13.32 -31.25 -7.17
N LEU A 751 -12.17 -30.64 -6.87
CA LEU A 751 -11.77 -30.32 -5.52
C LEU A 751 -12.16 -28.87 -5.18
N ARG A 752 -13.08 -28.70 -4.23
CA ARG A 752 -13.44 -27.38 -3.67
C ARG A 752 -12.62 -27.11 -2.43
N ILE A 753 -11.83 -26.05 -2.46
CA ILE A 753 -11.00 -25.65 -1.33
C ILE A 753 -11.68 -24.48 -0.61
N GLU A 754 -12.15 -24.77 0.61
CA GLU A 754 -12.74 -23.78 1.50
C GLU A 754 -11.70 -23.28 2.49
N TYR A 755 -11.37 -21.98 2.41
CA TYR A 755 -10.42 -21.35 3.33
C TYR A 755 -11.01 -21.06 4.72
N LEU A 756 -12.32 -21.25 4.92
CA LEU A 756 -13.01 -20.92 6.17
C LEU A 756 -12.64 -21.84 7.34
N ASP A 757 -12.24 -23.09 7.07
CA ASP A 757 -11.86 -24.02 8.14
C ASP A 757 -10.56 -23.65 8.83
N GLN A 758 -9.75 -22.78 8.22
CA GLN A 758 -8.48 -22.30 8.76
C GLN A 758 -8.60 -20.93 9.46
N MET A 759 -9.82 -20.47 9.76
CA MET A 759 -10.02 -19.26 10.56
C MET A 759 -9.57 -19.47 12.01
N THR A 760 -8.86 -18.47 12.54
CA THR A 760 -8.36 -18.46 13.91
C THR A 760 -9.03 -17.35 14.72
N PRO A 761 -9.53 -17.66 15.92
CA PRO A 761 -10.03 -16.65 16.84
C PRO A 761 -8.85 -15.77 17.29
N CYS A 762 -9.03 -14.46 17.23
CA CYS A 762 -7.99 -13.50 17.60
C CYS A 762 -8.56 -12.47 18.59
N PRO A 763 -7.88 -12.13 19.69
CA PRO A 763 -8.33 -11.08 20.59
C PRO A 763 -8.13 -9.72 19.93
N CYS A 764 -9.14 -8.86 20.04
CA CYS A 764 -9.08 -7.48 19.52
C CYS A 764 -9.70 -6.51 20.52
N ASP A 765 -9.04 -5.38 20.73
CA ASP A 765 -9.54 -4.31 21.57
C ASP A 765 -10.75 -3.62 20.92
N ARG A 766 -11.68 -3.15 21.75
CA ARG A 766 -12.93 -2.53 21.29
C ARG A 766 -12.69 -1.29 20.40
N GLU A 767 -11.69 -0.48 20.73
CA GLU A 767 -11.33 0.72 19.95
C GLU A 767 -10.82 0.34 18.55
N VAL A 768 -9.96 -0.68 18.47
CA VAL A 768 -9.43 -1.20 17.21
C VAL A 768 -10.54 -1.81 16.37
N TYR A 769 -11.45 -2.57 16.99
CA TYR A 769 -12.62 -3.13 16.31
C TYR A 769 -13.50 -2.04 15.70
N GLN A 770 -13.80 -0.96 16.43
CA GLN A 770 -14.61 0.15 15.92
C GLN A 770 -13.94 0.87 14.75
N LYS A 771 -12.63 1.09 14.82
CA LYS A 771 -11.87 1.68 13.71
C LYS A 771 -11.94 0.79 12.46
N LYS A 772 -11.66 -0.51 12.59
CA LYS A 772 -11.75 -1.48 11.48
C LYS A 772 -13.18 -1.59 10.94
N TRP A 773 -14.19 -1.52 11.80
CA TRP A 773 -15.59 -1.55 11.40
C TRP A 773 -15.97 -0.36 10.52
N MET A 774 -15.43 0.83 10.78
CA MET A 774 -15.64 2.02 9.95
C MET A 774 -14.85 1.98 8.63
N GLU A 775 -13.67 1.37 8.64
CA GLU A 775 -12.77 1.29 7.48
C GLU A 775 -13.24 0.30 6.41
N TYR A 776 -13.92 -0.79 6.80
CA TYR A 776 -14.28 -1.86 5.85
C TYR A 776 -15.56 -1.56 5.06
N GLU A 777 -15.42 -1.64 3.74
CA GLU A 777 -16.46 -1.28 2.76
C GLU A 777 -17.46 -2.41 2.50
N TRP A 778 -17.01 -3.67 2.53
CA TRP A 778 -17.87 -4.81 2.22
C TRP A 778 -18.66 -5.27 3.43
N GLU A 779 -19.98 -5.22 3.32
CA GLU A 779 -20.92 -5.66 4.35
C GLU A 779 -21.90 -6.71 3.78
N ASN A 780 -21.97 -7.88 4.42
CA ASN A 780 -22.98 -8.89 4.15
C ASN A 780 -23.97 -8.94 5.34
N LYS A 781 -25.27 -8.83 5.05
CA LYS A 781 -26.35 -8.85 6.06
C LYS A 781 -27.17 -10.12 5.91
N ILE A 782 -27.21 -10.91 6.97
CA ILE A 782 -27.84 -12.23 6.98
C ILE A 782 -28.97 -12.21 8.00
N PRO A 783 -30.20 -12.59 7.61
CA PRO A 783 -31.28 -12.76 8.57
C PRO A 783 -31.03 -13.99 9.46
N ILE A 784 -31.40 -13.91 10.73
CA ILE A 784 -31.36 -15.05 11.66
C ILE A 784 -32.62 -15.88 11.47
N ASP A 785 -32.49 -17.15 11.05
CA ASP A 785 -33.58 -18.14 11.03
C ASP A 785 -33.17 -19.39 11.80
N THR A 786 -33.59 -19.48 13.07
CA THR A 786 -33.19 -20.55 13.99
C THR A 786 -34.38 -21.12 14.74
N GLU A 787 -34.24 -22.37 15.19
CA GLU A 787 -35.19 -23.06 16.08
C GLU A 787 -34.85 -22.87 17.58
N LEU A 788 -33.69 -22.25 17.88
CA LEU A 788 -33.25 -21.98 19.24
C LEU A 788 -34.05 -20.86 19.91
N THR A 789 -34.26 -21.00 21.22
CA THR A 789 -35.00 -20.07 22.07
C THR A 789 -34.09 -19.17 22.91
N ASP A 790 -32.87 -19.60 23.22
CA ASP A 790 -31.90 -18.84 24.02
C ASP A 790 -30.88 -18.07 23.16
N LEU A 791 -30.70 -16.79 23.51
CA LEU A 791 -29.83 -15.85 22.79
C LEU A 791 -28.35 -16.13 23.04
N LYS A 792 -27.98 -16.61 24.25
CA LYS A 792 -26.59 -16.94 24.58
C LYS A 792 -26.14 -18.19 23.86
N GLU A 793 -26.93 -19.25 23.91
CA GLU A 793 -26.66 -20.48 23.14
C GLU A 793 -26.50 -20.19 21.65
N TYR A 794 -27.33 -19.32 21.08
CA TYR A 794 -27.19 -18.91 19.69
C TYR A 794 -25.86 -18.20 19.40
N ALA A 795 -25.44 -17.27 20.27
CA ALA A 795 -24.17 -16.59 20.12
C ALA A 795 -22.96 -17.55 20.21
N PHE A 796 -23.01 -18.53 21.11
CA PHE A 796 -21.98 -19.57 21.20
C PHE A 796 -21.99 -20.55 20.02
N LEU A 797 -23.16 -20.86 19.47
CA LEU A 797 -23.29 -21.65 18.25
C LEU A 797 -22.60 -20.96 17.08
N VAL A 798 -22.88 -19.67 16.87
CA VAL A 798 -22.23 -18.88 15.81
C VAL A 798 -20.71 -18.77 16.04
N SER A 799 -20.29 -18.57 17.30
CA SER A 799 -18.87 -18.58 17.69
C SER A 799 -18.18 -19.90 17.32
N SER A 800 -18.85 -21.03 17.53
CA SER A 800 -18.32 -22.37 17.25
C SER A 800 -18.27 -22.67 15.74
N ILE A 801 -19.32 -22.31 15.00
CA ILE A 801 -19.42 -22.55 13.54
C ILE A 801 -18.34 -21.81 12.77
N ALA A 802 -18.08 -20.55 13.16
CA ALA A 802 -17.21 -19.64 12.45
C ALA A 802 -15.85 -19.43 13.14
N LYS A 803 -15.55 -20.19 14.21
CA LYS A 803 -14.32 -20.06 15.02
C LYS A 803 -14.03 -18.60 15.43
N LEU A 804 -15.07 -17.87 15.82
CA LEU A 804 -14.98 -16.45 16.14
C LEU A 804 -14.68 -16.23 17.63
N GLN A 805 -13.91 -15.20 17.93
CA GLN A 805 -13.73 -14.73 19.31
C GLN A 805 -14.77 -13.66 19.65
N CYS A 806 -15.48 -13.83 20.76
CA CYS A 806 -16.39 -12.80 21.27
C CYS A 806 -15.59 -11.67 21.94
N ILE A 807 -15.80 -10.44 21.48
CA ILE A 807 -15.19 -9.23 22.07
C ILE A 807 -16.10 -8.65 23.17
N THR A 808 -17.41 -8.82 23.02
CA THR A 808 -18.37 -8.35 24.03
C THR A 808 -18.28 -9.25 25.29
N PRO A 809 -18.06 -8.68 26.49
CA PRO A 809 -18.01 -9.47 27.71
C PRO A 809 -19.31 -10.26 27.94
N THR A 810 -19.18 -11.51 28.36
CA THR A 810 -20.32 -12.43 28.63
C THR A 810 -21.28 -11.91 29.72
N VAL A 811 -20.83 -10.98 30.56
CA VAL A 811 -21.64 -10.30 31.59
C VAL A 811 -22.73 -9.40 30.99
N MET A 812 -22.56 -8.92 29.74
CA MET A 812 -23.56 -8.08 29.06
C MET A 812 -24.72 -8.89 28.45
N PHE A 813 -24.65 -10.22 28.46
CA PHE A 813 -25.70 -11.08 27.95
C PHE A 813 -26.75 -11.26 29.06
N CYS A 814 -27.76 -10.38 29.06
CA CYS A 814 -28.84 -10.39 30.04
C CYS A 814 -30.12 -10.93 29.39
N ASP A 815 -30.56 -12.12 29.79
CA ASP A 815 -31.71 -12.81 29.18
C ASP A 815 -33.03 -12.08 29.48
N SER A 816 -33.05 -11.21 30.49
CA SER A 816 -34.22 -10.41 30.86
C SER A 816 -34.54 -9.27 29.90
N ILE A 817 -33.57 -8.84 29.07
CA ILE A 817 -33.72 -7.68 28.17
C ILE A 817 -34.29 -8.11 26.81
N GLY A 818 -34.28 -9.42 26.48
CA GLY A 818 -34.86 -9.95 25.24
C GLY A 818 -34.16 -9.49 23.96
N PHE A 819 -33.04 -8.76 24.06
CA PHE A 819 -32.22 -8.26 22.96
C PHE A 819 -30.74 -8.53 23.24
N LEU A 820 -30.01 -8.96 22.22
CA LEU A 820 -28.59 -9.26 22.26
C LEU A 820 -27.86 -8.54 21.12
N SER A 821 -26.84 -7.74 21.47
CA SER A 821 -25.85 -7.26 20.52
C SER A 821 -24.45 -7.74 20.91
N ALA A 822 -23.83 -8.55 20.05
CA ALA A 822 -22.52 -9.13 20.31
C ALA A 822 -21.58 -8.91 19.12
N ASN A 823 -20.36 -8.47 19.42
CA ASN A 823 -19.30 -8.26 18.44
C ASN A 823 -18.31 -9.43 18.50
N PHE A 824 -17.94 -9.90 17.33
CA PHE A 824 -17.08 -11.05 17.12
C PHE A 824 -16.00 -10.72 16.11
N TYR A 825 -14.84 -11.34 16.28
CA TYR A 825 -13.70 -11.13 15.41
C TYR A 825 -12.89 -12.41 15.19
N ALA A 826 -12.41 -12.58 13.97
CA ALA A 826 -11.50 -13.65 13.59
C ALA A 826 -10.56 -13.17 12.47
N LYS A 827 -9.49 -13.93 12.30
CA LYS A 827 -8.54 -13.77 11.21
C LYS A 827 -8.42 -15.06 10.41
N ASN A 828 -8.31 -14.92 9.10
CA ASN A 828 -8.02 -16.04 8.21
C ASN A 828 -6.49 -16.26 8.09
N LEU A 829 -6.07 -17.36 7.44
CA LEU A 829 -4.66 -17.67 7.17
C LEU A 829 -3.92 -16.53 6.45
N PHE A 830 -4.63 -15.76 5.63
CA PHE A 830 -4.08 -14.63 4.88
C PHE A 830 -4.00 -13.33 5.68
N ASP A 831 -4.18 -13.38 7.01
CA ASP A 831 -4.26 -12.21 7.89
C ASP A 831 -5.40 -11.25 7.52
N GLU A 832 -6.40 -11.74 6.79
CA GLU A 832 -7.62 -11.03 6.47
C GLU A 832 -8.56 -11.00 7.69
N ASP A 833 -9.08 -9.82 7.98
CA ASP A 833 -9.92 -9.55 9.13
C ASP A 833 -11.40 -9.83 8.80
N ALA A 834 -12.06 -10.65 9.64
CA ALA A 834 -13.50 -10.88 9.61
C ALA A 834 -14.15 -10.31 10.87
N LEU A 835 -14.95 -9.26 10.70
CA LEU A 835 -15.71 -8.62 11.78
C LEU A 835 -17.16 -9.08 11.69
N VAL A 836 -17.75 -9.51 12.79
CA VAL A 836 -19.14 -9.97 12.81
C VAL A 836 -19.88 -9.30 13.96
N ASN A 837 -20.98 -8.60 13.64
CA ASN A 837 -21.92 -8.08 14.62
C ASN A 837 -23.22 -8.89 14.55
N ILE A 838 -23.62 -9.46 15.68
CA ILE A 838 -24.90 -10.13 15.84
C ILE A 838 -25.83 -9.16 16.55
N SER A 839 -27.00 -8.90 15.97
CA SER A 839 -28.09 -8.15 16.59
C SER A 839 -29.34 -9.02 16.56
N ALA A 840 -29.71 -9.60 17.70
CA ALA A 840 -30.79 -10.57 17.83
C ALA A 840 -31.79 -10.13 18.91
N GLU A 841 -33.07 -10.40 18.69
CA GLU A 841 -34.18 -10.16 19.61
C GLU A 841 -34.99 -11.45 19.76
N ALA A 842 -35.54 -11.70 20.95
CA ALA A 842 -36.42 -12.83 21.20
C ALA A 842 -37.87 -12.36 21.13
N VAL A 843 -38.55 -12.64 20.01
CA VAL A 843 -39.96 -12.27 19.79
C VAL A 843 -40.80 -13.54 19.77
N ASN A 844 -41.74 -13.68 20.70
CA ASN A 844 -42.68 -14.81 20.79
C ASN A 844 -42.01 -16.20 20.86
N GLY A 845 -40.85 -16.31 21.51
CA GLY A 845 -40.10 -17.57 21.63
C GLY A 845 -39.34 -17.99 20.38
N LYS A 846 -39.29 -17.14 19.34
CA LYS A 846 -38.39 -17.29 18.19
C LYS A 846 -37.37 -16.14 18.18
N ILE A 847 -36.10 -16.45 17.92
CA ILE A 847 -35.06 -15.43 17.76
C ILE A 847 -35.20 -14.82 16.36
N SER A 848 -35.41 -13.50 16.29
CA SER A 848 -35.36 -12.71 15.06
C SER A 848 -34.21 -11.72 15.12
N GLY A 849 -33.63 -11.38 13.97
CA GLY A 849 -32.55 -10.40 13.94
C GLY A 849 -31.65 -10.51 12.72
N TRP A 850 -30.51 -9.83 12.78
CA TRP A 850 -29.57 -9.69 11.69
C TRP A 850 -28.14 -9.95 12.17
N ILE A 851 -27.40 -10.72 11.38
CA ILE A 851 -25.95 -10.84 11.47
C ILE A 851 -25.34 -9.96 10.38
N ARG A 852 -24.43 -9.08 10.76
CA ARG A 852 -23.69 -8.21 9.85
C ARG A 852 -22.23 -8.63 9.85
N ILE A 853 -21.74 -9.04 8.70
CA ILE A 853 -20.35 -9.44 8.49
C ILE A 853 -19.67 -8.35 7.69
N ARG A 854 -18.53 -7.83 8.18
CA ARG A 854 -17.69 -6.88 7.46
C ARG A 854 -16.29 -7.43 7.27
N SER A 855 -15.75 -7.23 6.08
CA SER A 855 -14.37 -7.58 5.74
C SER A 855 -13.82 -6.65 4.66
N LYS A 856 -12.50 -6.69 4.48
CA LYS A 856 -11.81 -6.01 3.38
C LYS A 856 -12.08 -6.67 2.03
N THR A 857 -12.27 -8.00 2.01
CA THR A 857 -12.49 -8.78 0.79
C THR A 857 -13.93 -9.25 0.71
N GLN A 858 -14.58 -9.01 -0.44
CA GLN A 858 -15.98 -9.39 -0.69
C GLN A 858 -16.20 -10.91 -0.52
N SER A 859 -15.30 -11.74 -1.04
CA SER A 859 -15.42 -13.20 -1.00
C SER A 859 -15.51 -13.73 0.42
N LEU A 860 -14.70 -13.21 1.34
CA LEU A 860 -14.69 -13.64 2.74
C LEU A 860 -16.03 -13.31 3.43
N ALA A 861 -16.58 -12.12 3.19
CA ALA A 861 -17.86 -11.71 3.78
C ALA A 861 -19.05 -12.55 3.27
N ILE A 862 -19.03 -12.95 2.00
CA ILE A 862 -20.07 -13.79 1.39
C ILE A 862 -19.94 -15.24 1.88
N ASN A 863 -18.76 -15.84 1.73
CA ASN A 863 -18.53 -17.25 2.08
C ASN A 863 -18.79 -17.52 3.58
N LEU A 864 -18.33 -16.61 4.45
CA LEU A 864 -18.61 -16.73 5.89
C LEU A 864 -20.11 -16.65 6.16
N GLY A 865 -20.82 -15.82 5.39
CA GLY A 865 -22.26 -15.71 5.48
C GLY A 865 -22.99 -16.97 5.06
N ASP A 866 -22.62 -17.55 3.92
CA ASP A 866 -23.20 -18.79 3.40
C ASP A 866 -22.98 -19.96 4.38
N ARG A 867 -21.79 -20.04 5.00
CA ARG A 867 -21.50 -21.04 6.04
C ARG A 867 -22.40 -20.88 7.27
N ILE A 868 -22.66 -19.64 7.68
CA ILE A 868 -23.57 -19.36 8.80
C ILE A 868 -24.99 -19.77 8.40
N VAL A 869 -25.49 -19.35 7.23
CA VAL A 869 -26.84 -19.71 6.74
C VAL A 869 -27.02 -21.23 6.65
N ALA A 870 -26.04 -21.96 6.10
CA ALA A 870 -26.11 -23.41 5.96
C ALA A 870 -26.15 -24.17 7.30
N ASN A 871 -25.57 -23.59 8.36
CA ASN A 871 -25.46 -24.22 9.67
C ASN A 871 -26.41 -23.62 10.73
N GLN A 872 -27.13 -22.54 10.43
CA GLN A 872 -28.12 -21.92 11.34
C GLN A 872 -29.25 -22.88 11.75
N LYS A 873 -29.58 -23.86 10.90
CA LYS A 873 -30.64 -24.85 11.15
C LYS A 873 -30.13 -26.15 11.80
N LYS A 874 -28.82 -26.32 11.92
CA LYS A 874 -28.25 -27.52 12.55
C LYS A 874 -28.32 -27.36 14.06
N VAL A 875 -29.31 -28.02 14.66
CA VAL A 875 -29.31 -28.28 16.11
C VAL A 875 -28.07 -29.11 16.42
N ALA A 876 -27.19 -28.61 17.29
CA ALA A 876 -26.09 -29.42 17.79
C ALA A 876 -26.67 -30.70 18.43
N PRO A 877 -26.22 -31.91 18.08
CA PRO A 877 -26.58 -33.08 18.86
C PRO A 877 -26.07 -32.87 20.29
N LYS A 878 -26.94 -33.09 21.26
CA LYS A 878 -26.67 -32.97 22.69
C LYS A 878 -25.44 -33.73 23.14
#